data_AF-A0AAV6SDN8-F1
#
_entry.id   AF-A0AAV6SDN8-F1
#
_cell.length_a   1.000
_cell.length_b   1.000
_cell.length_c   1.000
_cell.angle_alpha   90.00
_cell.angle_beta   90.00
_cell.angle_gamma   90.00
#
_symmetry.space_group_name_H-M   'P 1'
#
loop_
_entity.id
_entity.type
_entity.pdbx_description
1 polymer ?
#
loop_
_entity_poly.entity_id
_entity_poly.type
_entity_poly.pdbx_seq_one_letter_code
_entity_poly.pdbx_strand_id
1 'polypeptide(L)'
;MAEQASGSALSSKHDALLQQKVAALEQERAEFIRLKQQLEAEFNQKRAKFKDLYMSKEEELKRQTVALDGAQAELSSIQTQLTLAHAEIETIKEVATVSENTKQEAIDQVRSQWQEEVASLQAIMKETVCEYEVQFHQRLEQERAQWNQYREAMEREVGDLRRRLTEGQEEENLEDEMKKAQEDAEKLRSVVMPMEQEIAGLKAKLTTAEERVKELEASKVKELNHVLEAEKSCRTDLEMYVAVLNTQKSVLQEDAEKLRKELHEVCHKLELERQQHNQLKHTWQRANDQFLESQRLLMRDMQRIESVLSSEQLRQVEEMKKKDQEEDEKERLSQVKELHEEDGGDNTEPLEDLYLGLSVDEPHANHSSHGSMHSLDTDTVAGGLMDPYKENLRRVQSTDSLGSSLSAQQGLGGQNHKAKSASHLDESDFGPLVGADCGVTDSSFGETSSISSIKLTASHFLLTKDQEKAIKAMTPEQEETASLLSSISHTTNTAYLPPAGYRLVSDSEWNLLQQEVKNAGRKLGRRCDMCSNYEKQLQAIQGQEAETRDQVKKLQVMLRQANDQLERTMTEKQSLEDSVKSGNEETTAKVSALIQRVQESETLLSTLQQAFSDAKRNTQEQMVSSVFSSVLNSCVCISGSF
;
A
#
# COMPACT_ATOMS: atom_id res chain seq x y z
N MET A 1 -74.81 69.13 106.54
CA MET A 1 -73.44 68.98 106.03
C MET A 1 -73.48 67.80 105.06
N ALA A 2 -73.86 67.93 103.79
CA ALA A 2 -73.75 69.07 102.88
C ALA A 2 -72.31 69.55 102.70
N GLU A 3 -71.59 68.90 101.76
CA GLU A 3 -70.79 69.54 100.70
C GLU A 3 -70.23 68.48 99.74
N GLN A 4 -70.41 68.71 98.42
CA GLN A 4 -69.55 68.34 97.27
C GLN A 4 -69.06 66.87 97.11
N ALA A 5 -68.93 66.30 95.90
CA ALA A 5 -68.52 66.95 94.66
C ALA A 5 -69.09 66.31 93.38
N SER A 6 -69.28 67.16 92.36
CA SER A 6 -69.78 66.85 91.02
C SER A 6 -68.74 66.15 90.10
N GLY A 7 -67.97 65.20 90.63
CA GLY A 7 -66.77 64.67 89.95
C GLY A 7 -66.97 63.54 88.92
N SER A 8 -68.08 62.79 89.00
CA SER A 8 -68.20 61.49 88.32
C SER A 8 -68.19 61.54 86.78
N ALA A 9 -68.74 62.60 86.17
CA ALA A 9 -68.84 62.71 84.71
C ALA A 9 -67.50 63.03 84.01
N LEU A 10 -66.52 63.57 84.75
CA LEU A 10 -65.17 63.83 84.25
C LEU A 10 -64.29 62.57 84.33
N SER A 11 -64.43 61.76 85.40
CA SER A 11 -63.72 60.48 85.52
C SER A 11 -64.11 59.51 84.39
N SER A 12 -65.41 59.33 84.15
CA SER A 12 -65.91 58.45 83.08
C SER A 12 -65.39 58.82 81.68
N LYS A 13 -65.24 60.12 81.38
CA LYS A 13 -64.61 60.57 80.12
C LYS A 13 -63.11 60.27 80.08
N HIS A 14 -62.41 60.37 81.21
CA HIS A 14 -60.99 60.07 81.28
C HIS A 14 -60.73 58.57 81.12
N ASP A 15 -61.54 57.71 81.75
CA ASP A 15 -61.45 56.25 81.64
C ASP A 15 -61.74 55.78 80.21
N ALA A 16 -62.75 56.36 79.55
CA ALA A 16 -63.04 56.07 78.14
C ALA A 16 -61.90 56.48 77.19
N LEU A 17 -61.27 57.64 77.42
CA LEU A 17 -60.08 58.08 76.68
C LEU A 17 -58.86 57.19 76.95
N LEU A 18 -58.71 56.68 78.17
CA LEU A 18 -57.67 55.71 78.53
C LEU A 18 -57.90 54.37 77.84
N GLN A 19 -59.12 53.84 77.84
CA GLN A 19 -59.46 52.61 77.11
C GLN A 19 -59.27 52.77 75.59
N GLN A 20 -59.63 53.93 75.02
CA GLN A 20 -59.35 54.22 73.61
C GLN A 20 -57.85 54.26 73.31
N LYS A 21 -57.04 54.83 74.21
CA LYS A 21 -55.56 54.81 74.09
C LYS A 21 -54.99 53.40 74.23
N VAL A 22 -55.48 52.60 75.16
CA VAL A 22 -55.03 51.20 75.34
C VAL A 22 -55.38 50.38 74.10
N ALA A 23 -56.60 50.48 73.57
CA ALA A 23 -56.99 49.80 72.34
C ALA A 23 -56.15 50.23 71.13
N ALA A 24 -55.81 51.52 71.01
CA ALA A 24 -54.93 52.02 69.96
C ALA A 24 -53.49 51.47 70.09
N LEU A 25 -52.94 51.41 71.31
CA LEU A 25 -51.61 50.83 71.57
C LEU A 25 -51.61 49.30 71.39
N GLU A 26 -52.71 48.61 71.68
CA GLU A 26 -52.87 47.18 71.41
C GLU A 26 -52.96 46.89 69.90
N GLN A 27 -53.65 47.74 69.14
CA GLN A 27 -53.66 47.69 67.69
C GLN A 27 -52.26 47.95 67.11
N GLU A 28 -51.58 49.02 67.53
CA GLU A 28 -50.22 49.34 67.10
C GLU A 28 -49.23 48.22 67.45
N ARG A 29 -49.37 47.59 68.62
CA ARG A 29 -48.60 46.40 69.01
C ARG A 29 -48.91 45.18 68.13
N ALA A 30 -50.17 44.95 67.76
CA ALA A 30 -50.55 43.87 66.86
C ALA A 30 -50.02 44.09 65.43
N GLU A 31 -50.06 45.34 64.95
CA GLU A 31 -49.47 45.75 63.67
C GLU A 31 -47.95 45.59 63.68
N PHE A 32 -47.25 45.97 64.75
CA PHE A 32 -45.82 45.73 64.94
C PHE A 32 -45.46 44.23 64.93
N ILE A 33 -46.25 43.39 65.61
CA ILE A 33 -46.03 41.93 65.62
C ILE A 33 -46.22 41.36 64.21
N ARG A 34 -47.26 41.80 63.49
CA ARG A 34 -47.52 41.37 62.10
C ARG A 34 -46.41 41.81 61.15
N LEU A 35 -45.94 43.05 61.26
CA LEU A 35 -44.83 43.57 60.46
C LEU A 35 -43.52 42.81 60.75
N LYS A 36 -43.24 42.53 62.03
CA LYS A 36 -42.10 41.70 62.43
C LYS A 36 -42.17 40.29 61.82
N GLN A 37 -43.32 39.62 61.92
CA GLN A 37 -43.53 38.30 61.32
C GLN A 37 -43.36 38.30 59.80
N GLN A 38 -43.82 39.36 59.12
CA GLN A 38 -43.63 39.53 57.68
C GLN A 38 -42.14 39.68 57.34
N LEU A 39 -41.41 40.54 58.06
CA LEU A 39 -39.97 40.72 57.85
C LEU A 39 -39.16 39.44 58.15
N GLU A 40 -39.53 38.68 59.18
CA GLU A 40 -38.93 37.37 59.48
C GLU A 40 -39.22 36.35 58.37
N ALA A 41 -40.44 36.33 57.80
CA ALA A 41 -40.79 35.48 56.67
C ALA A 41 -40.04 35.87 55.39
N GLU A 42 -39.95 37.16 55.07
CA GLU A 42 -39.18 37.68 53.93
C GLU A 42 -37.68 37.39 54.07
N PHE A 43 -37.12 37.54 55.28
CA PHE A 43 -35.72 37.19 55.55
C PHE A 43 -35.46 35.69 55.37
N ASN A 44 -36.34 34.83 55.91
CA ASN A 44 -36.22 33.39 55.74
C ASN A 44 -36.39 32.96 54.27
N GLN A 45 -37.29 33.59 53.51
CA GLN A 45 -37.43 33.34 52.07
C GLN A 45 -36.19 33.78 51.29
N LYS A 46 -35.62 34.96 51.60
CA LYS A 46 -34.35 35.42 50.99
C LYS A 46 -33.21 34.45 51.32
N ARG A 47 -33.08 34.02 52.58
CA ARG A 47 -32.08 33.04 53.02
C ARG A 47 -32.22 31.69 52.30
N ALA A 48 -33.44 31.19 52.11
CA ALA A 48 -33.70 29.97 51.35
C ALA A 48 -33.23 30.11 49.89
N LYS A 49 -33.67 31.18 49.20
CA LYS A 49 -33.25 31.47 47.81
C LYS A 49 -31.73 31.60 47.65
N PHE A 50 -31.05 32.26 48.59
CA PHE A 50 -29.58 32.35 48.58
C PHE A 50 -28.91 30.98 48.77
N LYS A 51 -29.46 30.13 49.65
CA LYS A 51 -28.96 28.76 49.83
C LYS A 51 -29.14 27.94 48.55
N ASP A 52 -30.33 27.99 47.95
CA ASP A 52 -30.63 27.23 46.73
C ASP A 52 -29.76 27.70 45.55
N LEU A 53 -29.52 29.01 45.42
CA LEU A 53 -28.60 29.57 44.43
C LEU A 53 -27.15 29.12 44.66
N TYR A 54 -26.68 29.11 45.91
CA TYR A 54 -25.34 28.64 46.27
C TYR A 54 -25.16 27.15 45.92
N MET A 55 -26.10 26.29 46.32
CA MET A 55 -26.07 24.86 45.98
C MET A 55 -26.06 24.64 44.45
N SER A 56 -26.87 25.41 43.71
CA SER A 56 -26.93 25.35 42.25
C SER A 56 -25.59 25.75 41.60
N LYS A 57 -24.95 26.83 42.08
CA LYS A 57 -23.61 27.24 41.62
C LYS A 57 -22.54 26.21 42.02
N GLU A 58 -22.61 25.60 43.20
CA GLU A 58 -21.70 24.53 43.64
C GLU A 58 -21.84 23.27 42.76
N GLU A 59 -23.06 22.90 42.36
CA GLU A 59 -23.32 21.81 41.42
C GLU A 59 -22.90 22.14 39.98
N GLU A 60 -23.03 23.40 39.55
CA GLU A 60 -22.52 23.89 38.27
C GLU A 60 -20.99 23.84 38.22
N LEU A 61 -20.31 24.31 39.27
CA LEU A 61 -18.85 24.33 39.36
C LEU A 61 -18.29 22.90 39.32
N LYS A 62 -18.89 21.96 40.07
CA LYS A 62 -18.55 20.52 39.98
C LYS A 62 -18.75 19.93 38.58
N ARG A 63 -19.81 20.32 37.86
CA ARG A 63 -20.02 19.90 36.47
C ARG A 63 -18.97 20.49 35.53
N GLN A 64 -18.51 21.72 35.77
CA GLN A 64 -17.43 22.35 35.02
C GLN A 64 -16.07 21.71 35.28
N THR A 65 -15.74 21.37 36.54
CA THR A 65 -14.51 20.62 36.87
C THR A 65 -14.47 19.27 36.15
N VAL A 66 -15.54 18.48 36.21
CA VAL A 66 -15.61 17.17 35.51
C VAL A 66 -15.52 17.33 33.99
N ALA A 67 -16.08 18.40 33.42
CA ALA A 67 -15.96 18.69 32.00
C ALA A 67 -14.53 19.11 31.60
N LEU A 68 -13.83 19.87 32.46
CA LEU A 68 -12.43 20.26 32.28
C LEU A 68 -11.51 19.05 32.37
N ASP A 69 -11.68 18.19 33.37
CA ASP A 69 -10.93 16.93 33.53
C ASP A 69 -11.12 16.02 32.29
N GLY A 70 -12.35 15.91 31.79
CA GLY A 70 -12.66 15.19 30.57
C GLY A 70 -11.94 15.76 29.34
N ALA A 71 -12.01 17.07 29.13
CA ALA A 71 -11.31 17.74 28.04
C ALA A 71 -9.77 17.62 28.14
N GLN A 72 -9.22 17.64 29.35
CA GLN A 72 -7.78 17.48 29.59
C GLN A 72 -7.32 16.03 29.38
N ALA A 73 -8.14 15.05 29.73
CA ALA A 73 -7.92 13.65 29.38
C ALA A 73 -7.96 13.44 27.86
N GLU A 74 -8.94 13.99 27.15
CA GLU A 74 -9.02 13.96 25.69
C GLU A 74 -7.79 14.61 25.03
N LEU A 75 -7.38 15.79 25.52
CA LEU A 75 -6.18 16.48 25.03
C LEU A 75 -4.92 15.64 25.23
N SER A 76 -4.76 14.99 26.39
CA SER A 76 -3.62 14.09 26.66
C SER A 76 -3.62 12.84 25.76
N SER A 77 -4.80 12.32 25.42
CA SER A 77 -4.97 11.19 24.49
C SER A 77 -4.59 11.59 23.06
N ILE A 78 -5.07 12.75 22.59
CA ILE A 78 -4.72 13.31 21.27
C ILE A 78 -3.22 13.64 21.20
N GLN A 79 -2.63 14.20 22.25
CA GLN A 79 -1.19 14.44 22.36
C GLN A 79 -0.39 13.13 22.19
N THR A 80 -0.85 12.06 22.85
CA THR A 80 -0.22 10.72 22.77
C THR A 80 -0.34 10.14 21.36
N GLN A 81 -1.53 10.18 20.75
CA GLN A 81 -1.75 9.75 19.36
C GLN A 81 -0.88 10.53 18.37
N LEU A 82 -0.73 11.85 18.58
CA LEU A 82 0.14 12.70 17.77
C LEU A 82 1.62 12.28 17.89
N THR A 83 2.09 11.92 19.09
CA THR A 83 3.48 11.43 19.26
C THR A 83 3.70 10.06 18.62
N LEU A 84 2.72 9.15 18.69
CA LEU A 84 2.78 7.84 18.04
C LEU A 84 2.82 7.99 16.51
N ALA A 85 1.91 8.78 15.94
CA ALA A 85 1.88 9.05 14.50
C ALA A 85 3.18 9.68 13.97
N HIS A 86 3.84 10.55 14.76
CA HIS A 86 5.17 11.07 14.39
C HIS A 86 6.23 9.97 14.39
N ALA A 87 6.25 9.08 15.38
CA ALA A 87 7.20 7.97 15.43
C ALA A 87 6.99 6.97 14.28
N GLU A 88 5.74 6.69 13.92
CA GLU A 88 5.39 5.90 12.72
C GLU A 88 5.89 6.57 11.44
N ILE A 89 5.71 7.88 11.29
CA ILE A 89 6.21 8.65 10.13
C ILE A 89 7.73 8.59 10.02
N GLU A 90 8.49 8.75 11.11
CA GLU A 90 9.96 8.61 11.05
C GLU A 90 10.38 7.17 10.71
N THR A 91 9.72 6.16 11.27
CA THR A 91 9.97 4.74 10.93
C THR A 91 9.71 4.47 9.45
N ILE A 92 8.61 4.99 8.89
CA ILE A 92 8.28 4.87 7.46
C ILE A 92 9.32 5.58 6.59
N LYS A 93 9.85 6.74 7.01
CA LYS A 93 10.94 7.43 6.29
C LYS A 93 12.22 6.59 6.28
N GLU A 94 12.63 6.03 7.42
CA GLU A 94 13.80 5.16 7.51
C GLU A 94 13.66 3.95 6.56
N VAL A 95 12.54 3.22 6.64
CA VAL A 95 12.24 2.09 5.75
C VAL A 95 12.23 2.51 4.27
N ALA A 96 11.67 3.68 3.94
CA ALA A 96 11.67 4.20 2.58
C ALA A 96 13.09 4.50 2.07
N THR A 97 13.98 5.08 2.90
CA THR A 97 15.38 5.32 2.50
C THR A 97 16.16 4.03 2.30
N VAL A 98 15.98 3.02 3.16
CA VAL A 98 16.62 1.70 2.99
C VAL A 98 16.10 1.00 1.74
N SER A 99 14.79 1.06 1.49
CA SER A 99 14.17 0.52 0.27
C SER A 99 14.71 1.17 -1.00
N GLU A 100 14.90 2.49 -1.00
CA GLU A 100 15.43 3.21 -2.16
C GLU A 100 16.91 2.91 -2.40
N ASN A 101 17.74 2.88 -1.36
CA ASN A 101 19.13 2.45 -1.46
C ASN A 101 19.25 1.01 -2.01
N THR A 102 18.43 0.09 -1.51
CA THR A 102 18.40 -1.32 -1.98
C THR A 102 18.01 -1.41 -3.47
N LYS A 103 17.06 -0.59 -3.94
CA LYS A 103 16.71 -0.51 -5.37
C LYS A 103 17.87 0.05 -6.19
N GLN A 104 18.54 1.09 -5.70
CA GLN A 104 19.68 1.72 -6.38
C GLN A 104 20.85 0.74 -6.52
N GLU A 105 21.19 0.00 -5.45
CA GLU A 105 22.18 -1.09 -5.46
C GLU A 105 21.82 -2.19 -6.47
N ALA A 106 20.56 -2.64 -6.50
CA ALA A 106 20.11 -3.64 -7.47
C ALA A 106 20.16 -3.13 -8.93
N ILE A 107 19.86 -1.85 -9.16
CA ILE A 107 20.00 -1.20 -10.47
C ILE A 107 21.47 -1.16 -10.89
N ASP A 108 22.38 -0.80 -9.98
CA ASP A 108 23.80 -0.67 -10.27
C ASP A 108 24.49 -2.04 -10.42
N GLN A 109 24.06 -3.07 -9.70
CA GLN A 109 24.49 -4.45 -9.94
C GLN A 109 24.11 -4.93 -11.35
N VAL A 110 22.87 -4.69 -11.79
CA VAL A 110 22.42 -5.02 -13.16
C VAL A 110 23.14 -4.19 -14.22
N ARG A 111 23.54 -2.95 -13.91
CA ARG A 111 24.39 -2.12 -14.79
C ARG A 111 25.81 -2.69 -14.90
N SER A 112 26.42 -3.09 -13.79
CA SER A 112 27.75 -3.73 -13.77
C SER A 112 27.76 -5.01 -14.58
N GLN A 113 26.81 -5.92 -14.32
CA GLN A 113 26.64 -7.17 -15.08
C GLN A 113 26.50 -6.90 -16.59
N TRP A 114 25.66 -5.93 -16.99
CA TRP A 114 25.52 -5.60 -18.42
C TRP A 114 26.81 -5.01 -19.02
N GLN A 115 27.57 -4.22 -18.27
CA GLN A 115 28.88 -3.71 -18.72
C GLN A 115 29.92 -4.82 -18.84
N GLU A 116 29.94 -5.77 -17.89
CA GLU A 116 30.81 -6.95 -17.87
C GLU A 116 30.50 -7.89 -19.04
N GLU A 117 29.23 -8.20 -19.30
CA GLU A 117 28.79 -9.00 -20.45
C GLU A 117 29.15 -8.33 -21.79
N VAL A 118 28.95 -7.02 -21.91
CA VAL A 118 29.35 -6.28 -23.12
C VAL A 118 30.88 -6.28 -23.30
N ALA A 119 31.66 -6.11 -22.23
CA ALA A 119 33.12 -6.18 -22.28
C ALA A 119 33.63 -7.59 -22.62
N SER A 120 32.99 -8.62 -22.06
CA SER A 120 33.27 -10.04 -22.34
C SER A 120 33.01 -10.39 -23.81
N LEU A 121 31.82 -10.04 -24.33
CA LEU A 121 31.49 -10.24 -25.75
C LEU A 121 32.43 -9.47 -26.67
N GLN A 122 32.80 -8.23 -26.33
CA GLN A 122 33.79 -7.45 -27.10
C GLN A 122 35.18 -8.10 -27.07
N ALA A 123 35.60 -8.70 -25.95
CA ALA A 123 36.86 -9.43 -25.85
C ALA A 123 36.86 -10.68 -26.73
N ILE A 124 35.81 -11.51 -26.67
CA ILE A 124 35.66 -12.72 -27.49
C ILE A 124 35.59 -12.37 -28.99
N MET A 125 34.84 -11.33 -29.36
CA MET A 125 34.79 -10.85 -30.74
C MET A 125 36.14 -10.35 -31.24
N LYS A 126 36.94 -9.69 -30.38
CA LYS A 126 38.28 -9.25 -30.72
C LYS A 126 39.25 -10.42 -30.85
N GLU A 127 39.18 -11.39 -29.95
CA GLU A 127 40.01 -12.61 -29.96
C GLU A 127 39.76 -13.42 -31.22
N THR A 128 38.49 -13.74 -31.54
CA THR A 128 38.13 -14.47 -32.77
C THR A 128 38.56 -13.74 -34.05
N VAL A 129 38.49 -12.41 -34.11
CA VAL A 129 39.05 -11.63 -35.24
C VAL A 129 40.56 -11.82 -35.33
N CYS A 130 41.30 -11.69 -34.22
CA CYS A 130 42.75 -11.91 -34.19
C CYS A 130 43.13 -13.36 -34.55
N GLU A 131 42.35 -14.36 -34.14
CA GLU A 131 42.54 -15.75 -34.55
C GLU A 131 42.37 -15.94 -36.06
N TYR A 132 41.32 -15.34 -36.65
CA TYR A 132 41.13 -15.37 -38.11
C TYR A 132 42.27 -14.66 -38.85
N GLU A 133 42.75 -13.52 -38.35
CA GLU A 133 43.91 -12.82 -38.90
C GLU A 133 45.16 -13.71 -38.87
N VAL A 134 45.46 -14.36 -37.74
CA VAL A 134 46.61 -15.27 -37.60
C VAL A 134 46.48 -16.48 -38.52
N GLN A 135 45.31 -17.13 -38.57
CA GLN A 135 45.06 -18.27 -39.47
C GLN A 135 45.21 -17.88 -40.95
N PHE A 136 44.77 -16.68 -41.33
CA PHE A 136 44.90 -16.18 -42.69
C PHE A 136 46.37 -15.93 -43.07
N HIS A 137 47.14 -15.27 -42.19
CA HIS A 137 48.58 -15.09 -42.39
C HIS A 137 49.30 -16.44 -42.50
N GLN A 138 48.99 -17.41 -41.63
CA GLN A 138 49.60 -18.73 -41.65
C GLN A 138 49.32 -19.48 -42.97
N ARG A 139 48.11 -19.39 -43.53
CA ARG A 139 47.79 -19.98 -44.86
C ARG A 139 48.59 -19.31 -45.97
N LEU A 140 48.71 -17.98 -45.96
CA LEU A 140 49.50 -17.24 -46.96
C LEU A 140 51.00 -17.59 -46.88
N GLU A 141 51.54 -17.82 -45.67
CA GLU A 141 52.92 -18.29 -45.49
C GLU A 141 53.10 -19.72 -46.01
N GLN A 142 52.15 -20.61 -45.76
CA GLN A 142 52.15 -21.97 -46.31
C GLN A 142 52.12 -21.98 -47.84
N GLU A 143 51.25 -21.19 -48.47
CA GLU A 143 51.22 -21.06 -49.94
C GLU A 143 52.55 -20.52 -50.48
N ARG A 144 53.13 -19.48 -49.87
CA ARG A 144 54.46 -18.95 -50.26
C ARG A 144 55.55 -20.01 -50.15
N ALA A 145 55.54 -20.83 -49.09
CA ALA A 145 56.49 -21.93 -48.92
C ALA A 145 56.32 -23.01 -50.01
N GLN A 146 55.08 -23.40 -50.32
CA GLN A 146 54.79 -24.37 -51.40
C GLN A 146 55.25 -23.85 -52.78
N TRP A 147 54.97 -22.58 -53.10
CA TRP A 147 55.42 -21.95 -54.35
C TRP A 147 56.95 -21.85 -54.46
N ASN A 148 57.66 -21.63 -53.35
CA ASN A 148 59.12 -21.66 -53.34
C ASN A 148 59.66 -23.09 -53.55
N GLN A 149 59.12 -24.09 -52.86
CA GLN A 149 59.51 -25.51 -53.04
C GLN A 149 59.29 -25.99 -54.48
N TYR A 150 58.16 -25.62 -55.10
CA TYR A 150 57.87 -25.94 -56.49
C TYR A 150 58.88 -25.29 -57.46
N ARG A 151 59.25 -24.03 -57.21
CA ARG A 151 60.28 -23.32 -58.00
C ARG A 151 61.63 -24.02 -57.93
N GLU A 152 62.09 -24.34 -56.72
CA GLU A 152 63.34 -25.07 -56.48
C GLU A 152 63.34 -26.48 -57.12
N ALA A 153 62.17 -27.14 -57.19
CA ALA A 153 62.02 -28.43 -57.87
C ALA A 153 62.19 -28.28 -59.39
N MET A 154 61.49 -27.33 -60.01
CA MET A 154 61.62 -27.06 -61.44
C MET A 154 63.04 -26.60 -61.82
N GLU A 155 63.70 -25.79 -60.99
CA GLU A 155 65.10 -25.38 -61.21
C GLU A 155 66.06 -26.58 -61.19
N ARG A 156 65.84 -27.55 -60.28
CA ARG A 156 66.59 -28.83 -60.27
C ARG A 156 66.33 -29.67 -61.51
N GLU A 157 65.07 -29.87 -61.91
CA GLU A 157 64.73 -30.64 -63.11
C GLU A 157 65.32 -30.03 -64.39
N VAL A 158 65.30 -28.70 -64.52
CA VAL A 158 65.95 -27.99 -65.63
C VAL A 158 67.47 -28.20 -65.61
N GLY A 159 68.10 -28.25 -64.44
CA GLY A 159 69.51 -28.64 -64.30
C GLY A 159 69.78 -30.08 -64.76
N ASP A 160 68.92 -31.02 -64.40
CA ASP A 160 69.05 -32.44 -64.72
C ASP A 160 68.76 -32.74 -66.20
N LEU A 161 67.84 -32.00 -66.82
CA LEU A 161 67.58 -32.08 -68.26
C LEU A 161 68.74 -31.49 -69.07
N ARG A 162 69.37 -30.40 -68.61
CA ARG A 162 70.60 -29.85 -69.23
C ARG A 162 71.76 -30.84 -69.18
N ARG A 163 71.94 -31.55 -68.05
CA ARG A 163 72.95 -32.63 -67.95
C ARG A 163 72.68 -33.76 -68.93
N ARG A 164 71.45 -34.29 -68.95
CA ARG A 164 71.05 -35.39 -69.86
C ARG A 164 71.16 -35.03 -71.34
N LEU A 165 70.87 -33.78 -71.71
CA LEU A 165 71.08 -33.26 -73.08
C LEU A 165 72.56 -33.23 -73.51
N THR A 166 73.49 -33.35 -72.56
CA THR A 166 74.94 -33.36 -72.80
C THR A 166 75.52 -34.78 -72.95
N GLU A 167 74.74 -35.85 -72.67
CA GLU A 167 75.27 -37.20 -72.40
C GLU A 167 74.74 -38.35 -73.27
N GLY A 168 73.94 -38.12 -74.33
CA GLY A 168 73.39 -39.25 -75.11
C GLY A 168 73.05 -38.98 -76.58
N GLN A 169 73.76 -39.65 -77.48
CA GLN A 169 73.37 -39.83 -78.89
C GLN A 169 74.02 -41.10 -79.48
N GLU A 170 73.41 -41.64 -80.56
CA GLU A 170 73.80 -42.82 -81.35
C GLU A 170 73.51 -44.22 -80.76
N GLU A 171 73.21 -45.25 -81.57
CA GLU A 171 72.15 -45.37 -82.60
C GLU A 171 71.84 -46.88 -82.80
N GLU A 172 70.75 -47.21 -83.50
CA GLU A 172 70.14 -48.55 -83.50
C GLU A 172 70.65 -49.47 -84.63
N ASN A 173 70.56 -50.80 -84.47
CA ASN A 173 70.97 -51.78 -85.48
C ASN A 173 69.82 -52.75 -85.83
N LEU A 174 69.60 -53.05 -87.12
CA LEU A 174 68.32 -53.64 -87.58
C LEU A 174 68.14 -55.16 -87.32
N GLU A 175 69.13 -55.85 -86.77
CA GLU A 175 68.93 -57.20 -86.21
C GLU A 175 68.47 -57.14 -84.74
N ASP A 176 68.77 -56.02 -84.06
CA ASP A 176 67.96 -55.64 -82.91
C ASP A 176 66.54 -55.41 -83.39
N GLU A 177 66.20 -54.59 -84.40
CA GLU A 177 64.80 -54.28 -84.78
C GLU A 177 63.75 -55.42 -84.73
N MET A 178 64.07 -56.67 -85.09
CA MET A 178 63.11 -57.79 -84.94
C MET A 178 63.08 -58.38 -83.51
N LYS A 179 64.24 -58.50 -82.86
CA LYS A 179 64.37 -58.88 -81.44
C LYS A 179 63.85 -57.78 -80.51
N LYS A 180 64.01 -56.53 -80.93
CA LYS A 180 63.51 -55.24 -80.44
C LYS A 180 62.05 -55.05 -80.77
N ALA A 181 61.46 -55.64 -81.82
CA ALA A 181 59.99 -55.69 -81.94
C ALA A 181 59.39 -56.64 -80.87
N GLN A 182 60.09 -57.72 -80.55
CA GLN A 182 59.68 -58.66 -79.49
C GLN A 182 60.00 -58.12 -78.08
N GLU A 183 61.16 -57.51 -77.90
CA GLU A 183 61.59 -56.81 -76.69
C GLU A 183 60.83 -55.49 -76.52
N ASP A 184 60.41 -54.79 -77.58
CA ASP A 184 59.48 -53.64 -77.49
C ASP A 184 58.07 -54.14 -77.19
N ALA A 185 57.63 -55.31 -77.67
CA ALA A 185 56.37 -55.90 -77.21
C ALA A 185 56.43 -56.41 -75.75
N GLU A 186 57.61 -56.77 -75.25
CA GLU A 186 57.85 -57.15 -73.85
C GLU A 186 58.11 -55.94 -72.94
N LYS A 187 58.73 -54.88 -73.47
CA LYS A 187 58.97 -53.58 -72.83
C LYS A 187 57.70 -52.75 -72.80
N LEU A 188 56.90 -52.77 -73.88
CA LEU A 188 55.52 -52.31 -73.87
C LEU A 188 54.73 -53.11 -72.84
N ARG A 189 54.83 -54.45 -72.73
CA ARG A 189 54.21 -55.15 -71.59
C ARG A 189 54.79 -54.73 -70.23
N SER A 190 56.08 -54.43 -70.13
CA SER A 190 56.72 -53.94 -68.89
C SER A 190 56.34 -52.51 -68.51
N VAL A 191 55.75 -51.74 -69.44
CA VAL A 191 55.22 -50.39 -69.20
C VAL A 191 53.70 -50.43 -69.06
N VAL A 192 53.02 -51.10 -69.98
CA VAL A 192 51.56 -51.29 -70.03
C VAL A 192 51.07 -52.10 -68.84
N MET A 193 51.72 -53.19 -68.40
CA MET A 193 51.23 -53.93 -67.23
C MET A 193 51.31 -53.11 -65.93
N PRO A 194 52.41 -52.39 -65.62
CA PRO A 194 52.41 -51.43 -64.51
C PRO A 194 51.41 -50.29 -64.71
N MET A 195 51.21 -49.77 -65.93
CA MET A 195 50.18 -48.76 -66.18
C MET A 195 48.76 -49.32 -66.02
N GLU A 196 48.48 -50.58 -66.37
CA GLU A 196 47.20 -51.25 -66.16
C GLU A 196 46.95 -51.52 -64.67
N GLN A 197 47.99 -51.94 -63.93
CA GLN A 197 47.96 -52.08 -62.48
C GLN A 197 47.78 -50.73 -61.78
N GLU A 198 48.42 -49.67 -62.28
CA GLU A 198 48.25 -48.30 -61.78
C GLU A 198 46.87 -47.76 -62.11
N ILE A 199 46.34 -47.96 -63.33
CA ILE A 199 44.97 -47.61 -63.71
C ILE A 199 43.96 -48.37 -62.84
N ALA A 200 44.19 -49.66 -62.55
CA ALA A 200 43.35 -50.44 -61.64
C ALA A 200 43.43 -49.89 -60.20
N GLY A 201 44.63 -49.56 -59.72
CA GLY A 201 44.86 -48.95 -58.41
C GLY A 201 44.28 -47.55 -58.28
N LEU A 202 44.33 -46.73 -59.33
CA LEU A 202 43.71 -45.41 -59.41
C LEU A 202 42.19 -45.50 -59.47
N LYS A 203 41.63 -46.46 -60.21
CA LYS A 203 40.19 -46.76 -60.19
C LYS A 203 39.72 -47.19 -58.79
N ALA A 204 40.45 -48.07 -58.11
CA ALA A 204 40.13 -48.48 -56.74
C ALA A 204 40.25 -47.31 -55.73
N LYS A 205 41.28 -46.46 -55.86
CA LYS A 205 41.42 -45.23 -55.06
C LYS A 205 40.28 -44.26 -55.33
N LEU A 206 39.85 -44.11 -56.58
CA LEU A 206 38.72 -43.27 -56.97
C LEU A 206 37.41 -43.77 -56.35
N THR A 207 37.08 -45.07 -56.47
CA THR A 207 35.86 -45.62 -55.86
C THR A 207 35.88 -45.47 -54.34
N THR A 208 37.02 -45.71 -53.68
CA THR A 208 37.15 -45.50 -52.22
C THR A 208 37.01 -44.01 -51.84
N ALA A 209 37.45 -43.09 -52.70
CA ALA A 209 37.27 -41.65 -52.49
C ALA A 209 35.80 -41.23 -52.67
N GLU A 210 35.12 -41.74 -53.70
CA GLU A 210 33.69 -41.52 -53.94
C GLU A 210 32.81 -42.07 -52.80
N GLU A 211 33.16 -43.23 -52.24
CA GLU A 211 32.49 -43.80 -51.07
C GLU A 211 32.67 -42.92 -49.82
N ARG A 212 33.90 -42.45 -49.56
CA ARG A 212 34.17 -41.51 -48.46
C ARG A 212 33.45 -40.17 -48.62
N VAL A 213 33.35 -39.64 -49.83
CA VAL A 213 32.59 -38.42 -50.10
C VAL A 213 31.11 -38.63 -49.77
N LYS A 214 30.50 -39.73 -50.24
CA LYS A 214 29.10 -40.08 -49.92
C LYS A 214 28.86 -40.27 -48.42
N GLU A 215 29.81 -40.87 -47.70
CA GLU A 215 29.72 -41.05 -46.25
C GLU A 215 29.79 -39.71 -45.50
N LEU A 216 30.71 -38.83 -45.89
CA LEU A 216 30.84 -37.47 -45.34
C LEU A 216 29.60 -36.61 -45.65
N GLU A 217 29.06 -36.69 -46.87
CA GLU A 217 27.80 -36.04 -47.25
C GLU A 217 26.63 -36.55 -46.40
N ALA A 218 26.49 -37.87 -46.25
CA ALA A 218 25.44 -38.47 -45.43
C ALA A 218 25.56 -38.11 -43.94
N SER A 219 26.78 -38.00 -43.42
CA SER A 219 27.04 -37.56 -42.04
C SER A 219 26.68 -36.08 -41.86
N LYS A 220 27.12 -35.22 -42.78
CA LYS A 220 26.82 -33.78 -42.77
C LYS A 220 25.32 -33.48 -42.91
N VAL A 221 24.58 -34.26 -43.71
CA VAL A 221 23.12 -34.15 -43.81
C VAL A 221 22.43 -34.52 -42.49
N LYS A 222 22.92 -35.55 -41.77
CA LYS A 222 22.37 -35.92 -40.45
C LYS A 222 22.66 -34.84 -39.40
N GLU A 223 23.88 -34.30 -39.38
CA GLU A 223 24.28 -33.22 -38.47
C GLU A 223 23.43 -31.95 -38.68
N LEU A 224 23.30 -31.49 -39.94
CA LEU A 224 22.46 -30.33 -40.28
C LEU A 224 20.98 -30.56 -39.93
N ASN A 225 20.48 -31.77 -40.06
CA ASN A 225 19.11 -32.11 -39.66
C ASN A 225 18.93 -32.08 -38.14
N HIS A 226 19.90 -32.58 -37.37
CA HIS A 226 19.86 -32.48 -35.90
C HIS A 226 19.87 -31.02 -35.42
N VAL A 227 20.73 -30.17 -36.00
CA VAL A 227 20.76 -28.72 -35.72
C VAL A 227 19.42 -28.08 -36.09
N LEU A 228 18.83 -28.42 -37.24
CA LEU A 228 17.53 -27.90 -37.66
C LEU A 228 16.39 -28.27 -36.70
N GLU A 229 16.36 -29.48 -36.14
CA GLU A 229 15.36 -29.86 -35.13
C GLU A 229 15.59 -29.17 -33.78
N ALA A 230 16.85 -28.96 -33.37
CA ALA A 230 17.17 -28.18 -32.18
C ALA A 230 16.70 -26.71 -32.32
N GLU A 231 16.98 -26.07 -33.46
CA GLU A 231 16.51 -24.71 -33.80
C GLU A 231 14.98 -24.61 -33.84
N LYS A 232 14.29 -25.62 -34.39
CA LYS A 232 12.82 -25.68 -34.36
C LYS A 232 12.26 -25.70 -32.93
N SER A 233 12.87 -26.49 -32.04
CA SER A 233 12.49 -26.54 -30.62
C SER A 233 12.73 -25.21 -29.92
N CYS A 234 13.91 -24.62 -30.11
CA CYS A 234 14.25 -23.31 -29.54
C CYS A 234 13.28 -22.22 -30.03
N ARG A 235 12.87 -22.27 -31.31
CA ARG A 235 11.85 -21.37 -31.85
C ARG A 235 10.49 -21.56 -31.17
N THR A 236 10.03 -22.80 -30.95
CA THR A 236 8.75 -23.03 -30.26
C THR A 236 8.77 -22.55 -28.80
N ASP A 237 9.92 -22.69 -28.12
CA ASP A 237 10.09 -22.15 -26.77
C ASP A 237 10.06 -20.61 -26.77
N LEU A 238 10.72 -19.96 -27.74
CA LEU A 238 10.65 -18.51 -27.93
C LEU A 238 9.22 -18.02 -28.27
N GLU A 239 8.49 -18.74 -29.12
CA GLU A 239 7.07 -18.45 -29.42
C GLU A 239 6.20 -18.54 -28.15
N MET A 240 6.44 -19.53 -27.29
CA MET A 240 5.79 -19.65 -25.98
C MET A 240 6.17 -18.50 -25.04
N TYR A 241 7.45 -18.14 -24.92
CA TYR A 241 7.87 -16.99 -24.12
C TYR A 241 7.24 -15.68 -24.61
N VAL A 242 7.18 -15.47 -25.93
CA VAL A 242 6.50 -14.30 -26.53
C VAL A 242 5.00 -14.30 -26.24
N ALA A 243 4.33 -15.46 -26.26
CA ALA A 243 2.93 -15.57 -25.87
C ALA A 243 2.71 -15.19 -24.40
N VAL A 244 3.51 -15.74 -23.47
CA VAL A 244 3.44 -15.43 -22.03
C VAL A 244 3.69 -13.94 -21.78
N LEU A 245 4.72 -13.35 -22.40
CA LEU A 245 5.04 -11.92 -22.27
C LEU A 245 3.91 -11.03 -22.81
N ASN A 246 3.23 -11.43 -23.89
CA ASN A 246 2.05 -10.71 -24.40
C ASN A 246 0.84 -10.82 -23.45
N THR A 247 0.61 -11.98 -22.83
CA THR A 247 -0.43 -12.12 -21.79
C THR A 247 -0.12 -11.27 -20.57
N GLN A 248 1.12 -11.30 -20.05
CA GLN A 248 1.56 -10.45 -18.94
C GLN A 248 1.41 -8.95 -19.26
N LYS A 249 1.73 -8.56 -20.50
CA LYS A 249 1.52 -7.18 -20.97
C LYS A 249 0.03 -6.77 -20.93
N SER A 250 -0.89 -7.63 -21.36
CA SER A 250 -2.34 -7.34 -21.30
C SER A 250 -2.80 -7.10 -19.85
N VAL A 251 -2.45 -8.02 -18.94
CA VAL A 251 -2.82 -7.92 -17.51
C VAL A 251 -2.28 -6.62 -16.91
N LEU A 252 -1.00 -6.30 -17.13
CA LEU A 252 -0.41 -5.05 -16.61
C LEU A 252 -1.03 -3.78 -17.23
N GLN A 253 -1.51 -3.85 -18.48
CA GLN A 253 -2.25 -2.74 -19.10
C GLN A 253 -3.64 -2.58 -18.48
N GLU A 254 -4.36 -3.68 -18.23
CA GLU A 254 -5.66 -3.70 -17.57
C GLU A 254 -5.58 -3.18 -16.13
N ASP A 255 -4.58 -3.61 -15.36
CA ASP A 255 -4.32 -3.11 -14.00
C ASP A 255 -3.98 -1.61 -14.00
N ALA A 256 -3.13 -1.15 -14.93
CA ALA A 256 -2.82 0.27 -15.08
C ALA A 256 -4.04 1.11 -15.51
N GLU A 257 -5.00 0.53 -16.25
CA GLU A 257 -6.29 1.17 -16.56
C GLU A 257 -7.23 1.21 -15.36
N LYS A 258 -7.26 0.15 -14.56
CA LYS A 258 -8.05 0.06 -13.33
C LYS A 258 -7.57 1.09 -12.30
N LEU A 259 -6.27 1.12 -12.00
CA LEU A 259 -5.66 2.10 -11.09
C LEU A 259 -5.90 3.54 -11.55
N ARG A 260 -5.86 3.81 -12.87
CA ARG A 260 -6.23 5.12 -13.41
C ARG A 260 -7.70 5.47 -13.14
N LYS A 261 -8.64 4.54 -13.30
CA LYS A 261 -10.07 4.77 -13.01
C LYS A 261 -10.30 5.06 -11.53
N GLU A 262 -9.70 4.26 -10.64
CA GLU A 262 -9.77 4.42 -9.19
C GLU A 262 -9.22 5.79 -8.75
N LEU A 263 -8.07 6.22 -9.28
CA LEU A 263 -7.51 7.54 -9.03
C LEU A 263 -8.45 8.68 -9.48
N HIS A 264 -9.08 8.56 -10.65
CA HIS A 264 -10.07 9.55 -11.10
C HIS A 264 -11.29 9.60 -10.18
N GLU A 265 -11.76 8.46 -9.66
CA GLU A 265 -12.88 8.41 -8.72
C GLU A 265 -12.53 9.05 -7.37
N VAL A 266 -11.34 8.79 -6.83
CA VAL A 266 -10.85 9.43 -5.60
C VAL A 266 -10.71 10.94 -5.78
N CYS A 267 -10.10 11.40 -6.87
CA CYS A 267 -10.02 12.83 -7.19
C CYS A 267 -11.41 13.49 -7.34
N HIS A 268 -12.39 12.78 -7.91
CA HIS A 268 -13.76 13.27 -8.01
C HIS A 268 -14.45 13.40 -6.65
N LYS A 269 -14.29 12.41 -5.76
CA LYS A 269 -14.81 12.45 -4.38
C LYS A 269 -14.17 13.60 -3.57
N LEU A 270 -12.86 13.77 -3.65
CA LEU A 270 -12.13 14.86 -3.01
C LEU A 270 -12.66 16.24 -3.45
N GLU A 271 -12.87 16.43 -4.76
CA GLU A 271 -13.41 17.68 -5.28
C GLU A 271 -14.87 17.91 -4.86
N LEU A 272 -15.67 16.85 -4.75
CA LEU A 272 -17.04 16.92 -4.24
C LEU A 272 -17.08 17.32 -2.75
N GLU A 273 -16.26 16.71 -1.89
CA GLU A 273 -16.13 17.07 -0.48
C GLU A 273 -15.62 18.52 -0.32
N ARG A 274 -14.64 18.93 -1.12
CA ARG A 274 -14.14 20.31 -1.17
C ARG A 274 -15.26 21.28 -1.55
N GLN A 275 -16.13 20.94 -2.49
CA GLN A 275 -17.29 21.77 -2.86
C GLN A 275 -18.31 21.84 -1.73
N GLN A 276 -18.64 20.71 -1.08
CA GLN A 276 -19.55 20.65 0.07
C GLN A 276 -19.02 21.46 1.26
N HIS A 277 -17.73 21.35 1.58
CA HIS A 277 -17.07 22.14 2.62
C HIS A 277 -17.16 23.65 2.34
N ASN A 278 -16.91 24.08 1.09
CA ASN A 278 -17.06 25.48 0.70
C ASN A 278 -18.52 25.97 0.77
N GLN A 279 -19.50 25.14 0.40
CA GLN A 279 -20.92 25.46 0.55
C GLN A 279 -21.32 25.61 2.03
N LEU A 280 -20.83 24.73 2.90
CA LEU A 280 -21.04 24.81 4.34
C LEU A 280 -20.40 26.07 4.92
N LYS A 281 -19.15 26.36 4.55
CA LYS A 281 -18.42 27.59 4.95
C LYS A 281 -19.19 28.85 4.55
N HIS A 282 -19.69 28.94 3.33
CA HIS A 282 -20.51 30.08 2.90
C HIS A 282 -21.86 30.16 3.63
N THR A 283 -22.48 29.03 3.96
CA THR A 283 -23.73 29.00 4.72
C THR A 283 -23.51 29.46 6.16
N TRP A 284 -22.44 28.99 6.79
CA TRP A 284 -22.02 29.42 8.13
C TRP A 284 -21.66 30.91 8.16
N GLN A 285 -20.91 31.41 7.16
CA GLN A 285 -20.62 32.84 7.02
C GLN A 285 -21.92 33.67 6.98
N ARG A 286 -22.89 33.31 6.13
CA ARG A 286 -24.18 34.03 6.09
C ARG A 286 -24.95 33.96 7.41
N ALA A 287 -24.92 32.84 8.11
CA ALA A 287 -25.57 32.70 9.41
C ALA A 287 -24.90 33.58 10.49
N ASN A 288 -23.57 33.66 10.47
CA ASN A 288 -22.80 34.54 11.35
C ASN A 288 -23.06 36.03 11.01
N ASP A 289 -23.04 36.40 9.73
CA ASP A 289 -23.38 37.76 9.27
C ASP A 289 -24.81 38.16 9.68
N GLN A 290 -25.78 37.24 9.58
CA GLN A 290 -27.15 37.44 10.06
C GLN A 290 -27.24 37.59 11.58
N PHE A 291 -26.50 36.79 12.34
CA PHE A 291 -26.43 36.92 13.80
C PHE A 291 -25.87 38.29 14.20
N LEU A 292 -24.73 38.69 13.62
CA LEU A 292 -24.11 40.00 13.85
C LEU A 292 -25.03 41.15 13.44
N GLU A 293 -25.74 41.05 12.32
CA GLU A 293 -26.71 42.08 11.92
C GLU A 293 -27.90 42.16 12.88
N SER A 294 -28.41 41.02 13.35
CA SER A 294 -29.50 40.98 14.35
C SER A 294 -29.06 41.61 15.67
N GLN A 295 -27.83 41.39 16.11
CA GLN A 295 -27.25 42.02 17.30
C GLN A 295 -27.08 43.54 17.10
N ARG A 296 -26.59 43.98 15.92
CA ARG A 296 -26.50 45.40 15.57
C ARG A 296 -27.87 46.09 15.54
N LEU A 297 -28.90 45.40 15.05
CA LEU A 297 -30.28 45.91 15.06
C LEU A 297 -30.83 46.02 16.49
N LEU A 298 -30.63 44.99 17.31
CA LEU A 298 -31.04 44.99 18.72
C LEU A 298 -30.38 46.13 19.51
N MET A 299 -29.08 46.38 19.30
CA MET A 299 -28.41 47.53 19.93
C MET A 299 -28.98 48.87 19.48
N ARG A 300 -29.33 49.03 18.19
CA ARG A 300 -29.99 50.25 17.70
C ARG A 300 -31.39 50.45 18.27
N ASP A 301 -32.16 49.37 18.44
CA ASP A 301 -33.50 49.46 19.02
C ASP A 301 -33.45 49.69 20.54
N MET A 302 -32.45 49.15 21.25
CA MET A 302 -32.17 49.51 22.65
C MET A 302 -31.83 50.99 22.78
N GLN A 303 -30.91 51.52 21.96
CA GLN A 303 -30.58 52.96 21.90
C GLN A 303 -31.81 53.82 21.56
N ARG A 304 -32.68 53.33 20.67
CA ARG A 304 -33.94 54.02 20.34
C ARG A 304 -34.86 54.08 21.55
N ILE A 305 -35.02 52.99 22.30
CA ILE A 305 -35.84 52.95 23.52
C ILE A 305 -35.25 53.89 24.59
N GLU A 306 -33.94 53.85 24.80
CA GLU A 306 -33.19 54.76 25.69
C GLU A 306 -33.49 56.23 25.35
N SER A 307 -33.54 56.60 24.06
CA SER A 307 -33.82 57.98 23.62
C SER A 307 -35.23 58.53 23.95
N VAL A 308 -36.19 57.68 24.33
CA VAL A 308 -37.56 58.08 24.72
C VAL A 308 -37.76 58.11 26.23
N LEU A 309 -36.79 57.63 27.02
CA LEU A 309 -36.85 57.67 28.48
C LEU A 309 -36.58 59.08 29.00
N SER A 310 -37.22 59.46 30.11
CA SER A 310 -36.91 60.71 30.79
C SER A 310 -35.54 60.65 31.46
N SER A 311 -34.90 61.80 31.70
CA SER A 311 -33.53 61.90 32.23
C SER A 311 -33.33 61.14 33.56
N GLU A 312 -34.35 61.09 34.42
CA GLU A 312 -34.30 60.34 35.69
C GLU A 312 -34.50 58.83 35.49
N GLN A 313 -35.30 58.40 34.51
CA GLN A 313 -35.40 56.99 34.14
C GLN A 313 -34.11 56.49 33.48
N LEU A 314 -33.47 57.32 32.65
CA LEU A 314 -32.17 57.02 32.06
C LEU A 314 -31.12 56.84 33.16
N ARG A 315 -31.06 57.77 34.13
CA ARG A 315 -30.17 57.68 35.29
C ARG A 315 -30.37 56.38 36.08
N GLN A 316 -31.61 55.94 36.30
CA GLN A 316 -31.93 54.69 36.99
C GLN A 316 -31.56 53.44 36.16
N VAL A 317 -31.69 53.48 34.84
CA VAL A 317 -31.25 52.40 33.94
C VAL A 317 -29.72 52.32 33.87
N GLU A 318 -29.02 53.45 33.83
CA GLU A 318 -27.54 53.52 33.92
C GLU A 318 -27.05 52.99 35.29
N GLU A 319 -27.73 53.37 36.38
CA GLU A 319 -27.40 52.94 37.74
C GLU A 319 -27.66 51.43 37.94
N MET A 320 -28.69 50.86 37.30
CA MET A 320 -28.86 49.39 37.23
C MET A 320 -27.80 48.73 36.34
N LYS A 321 -27.57 49.19 35.10
CA LYS A 321 -26.52 48.64 34.22
C LYS A 321 -25.15 48.63 34.90
N LYS A 322 -24.80 49.69 35.60
CA LYS A 322 -23.53 49.80 36.36
C LYS A 322 -23.50 48.82 37.52
N LYS A 323 -24.60 48.65 38.24
CA LYS A 323 -24.70 47.69 39.33
C LYS A 323 -24.63 46.24 38.85
N ASP A 324 -25.29 45.93 37.73
CA ASP A 324 -25.24 44.62 37.08
C ASP A 324 -23.81 44.33 36.58
N GLN A 325 -23.11 45.33 36.00
CA GLN A 325 -21.69 45.21 35.65
C GLN A 325 -20.78 45.03 36.88
N GLU A 326 -21.01 45.76 37.97
CA GLU A 326 -20.27 45.57 39.23
C GLU A 326 -20.54 44.19 39.85
N GLU A 327 -21.73 43.61 39.64
CA GLU A 327 -22.09 42.26 40.07
C GLU A 327 -21.45 41.18 39.18
N ASP A 328 -21.44 41.35 37.85
CA ASP A 328 -20.74 40.49 36.89
C ASP A 328 -19.21 40.53 37.06
N GLU A 329 -18.60 41.72 37.22
CA GLU A 329 -17.17 41.84 37.52
C GLU A 329 -16.82 41.20 38.85
N LYS A 330 -17.71 41.31 39.85
CA LYS A 330 -17.53 40.65 41.14
C LYS A 330 -17.72 39.14 41.07
N GLU A 331 -18.64 38.61 40.26
CA GLU A 331 -18.74 37.16 39.98
C GLU A 331 -17.47 36.66 39.28
N ARG A 332 -16.95 37.39 38.27
CA ARG A 332 -15.68 37.05 37.61
C ARG A 332 -14.49 37.10 38.58
N LEU A 333 -14.45 38.10 39.45
CA LEU A 333 -13.41 38.23 40.49
C LEU A 333 -13.53 37.16 41.58
N SER A 334 -14.73 36.69 41.94
CA SER A 334 -14.88 35.52 42.81
C SER A 334 -14.47 34.24 42.10
N GLN A 335 -14.83 34.05 40.84
CA GLN A 335 -14.47 32.86 40.06
C GLN A 335 -12.95 32.76 39.84
N VAL A 336 -12.25 33.89 39.62
CA VAL A 336 -10.78 33.95 39.59
C VAL A 336 -10.15 33.75 40.97
N LYS A 337 -10.82 34.17 42.06
CA LYS A 337 -10.33 33.91 43.43
C LYS A 337 -10.51 32.46 43.85
N GLU A 338 -11.62 31.82 43.49
CA GLU A 338 -11.84 30.39 43.72
C GLU A 338 -10.76 29.55 43.02
N LEU A 339 -10.40 29.90 41.78
CA LEU A 339 -9.26 29.30 41.05
C LEU A 339 -7.89 29.56 41.71
N HIS A 340 -7.74 30.61 42.51
CA HIS A 340 -6.50 30.93 43.23
C HIS A 340 -6.48 30.38 44.67
N GLU A 341 -7.63 30.09 45.26
CA GLU A 341 -7.74 29.46 46.59
C GLU A 341 -7.62 27.92 46.52
N GLU A 342 -7.88 27.28 45.37
CA GLU A 342 -7.61 25.84 45.17
C GLU A 342 -6.11 25.51 44.97
N ASP A 343 -5.28 26.45 44.50
CA ASP A 343 -3.81 26.27 44.34
C ASP A 343 -3.02 26.69 45.61
N GLY A 344 -3.72 26.94 46.72
CA GLY A 344 -3.15 27.43 47.99
C GLY A 344 -2.39 26.38 48.80
N GLY A 345 -1.45 25.66 48.19
CA GLY A 345 -0.98 24.38 48.71
C GLY A 345 0.45 23.90 48.47
N ASP A 346 1.42 24.70 47.99
CA ASP A 346 2.81 24.64 48.52
C ASP A 346 3.73 25.81 48.08
N ASN A 347 4.66 26.17 48.97
CA ASN A 347 5.92 26.91 48.81
C ASN A 347 6.05 28.23 48.00
N THR A 348 6.65 29.20 48.71
CA THR A 348 7.12 30.53 48.30
C THR A 348 8.34 30.53 47.35
N GLU A 349 8.37 31.43 46.37
CA GLU A 349 9.49 32.38 46.07
C GLU A 349 8.98 33.46 45.07
N PRO A 350 9.56 34.68 45.03
CA PRO A 350 8.85 35.85 44.48
C PRO A 350 9.37 36.34 43.12
N LEU A 351 8.48 36.87 42.27
CA LEU A 351 8.85 37.91 41.31
C LEU A 351 7.70 38.88 41.02
N GLU A 352 8.04 40.16 41.07
CA GLU A 352 7.20 41.32 40.68
C GLU A 352 6.83 41.18 39.18
N ASP A 353 5.63 41.53 38.73
CA ASP A 353 5.28 42.93 38.56
C ASP A 353 3.77 43.21 38.52
N LEU A 354 3.40 44.44 38.89
CA LEU A 354 2.05 44.81 39.31
C LEU A 354 1.49 45.98 38.47
N TYR A 355 0.37 45.72 37.78
CA TYR A 355 -0.77 46.66 37.69
C TYR A 355 -0.49 48.11 37.26
N LEU A 356 -0.58 48.40 35.96
CA LEU A 356 -0.83 49.76 35.47
C LEU A 356 -1.97 49.80 34.45
N GLY A 357 -3.16 50.16 34.95
CA GLY A 357 -4.20 50.77 34.13
C GLY A 357 -4.36 52.24 34.53
N LEU A 358 -4.07 53.17 33.61
CA LEU A 358 -4.58 54.54 33.66
C LEU A 358 -4.87 55.07 32.25
N SER A 359 -5.99 55.77 32.16
CA SER A 359 -6.43 56.60 31.02
C SER A 359 -5.48 57.78 30.77
N VAL A 360 -5.40 58.28 29.52
CA VAL A 360 -5.55 59.72 29.17
C VAL A 360 -5.45 59.97 27.64
N ASP A 361 -6.45 60.69 27.12
CA ASP A 361 -6.56 61.56 25.94
C ASP A 361 -6.11 61.17 24.50
N GLU A 362 -7.08 61.33 23.59
CA GLU A 362 -6.97 61.54 22.14
C GLU A 362 -6.51 62.99 21.83
N PRO A 363 -6.00 63.27 20.61
CA PRO A 363 -6.72 64.31 19.85
C PRO A 363 -6.79 64.10 18.31
N HIS A 364 -8.02 63.94 17.84
CA HIS A 364 -8.67 64.50 16.64
C HIS A 364 -7.83 64.91 15.41
N ALA A 365 -8.12 64.28 14.25
CA ALA A 365 -8.27 64.98 12.96
C ALA A 365 -9.00 64.15 11.86
N ASN A 366 -10.33 64.26 11.83
CA ASN A 366 -11.17 64.53 10.65
C ASN A 366 -11.03 63.77 9.30
N HIS A 367 -12.09 62.99 9.02
CA HIS A 367 -12.89 62.93 7.78
C HIS A 367 -12.26 62.65 6.39
N SER A 368 -12.81 61.65 5.66
CA SER A 368 -13.63 61.92 4.46
C SER A 368 -14.37 60.67 3.95
N SER A 369 -15.58 60.86 3.44
CA SER A 369 -16.44 59.84 2.81
C SER A 369 -16.32 59.84 1.28
N HIS A 370 -17.04 58.91 0.62
CA HIS A 370 -17.13 58.67 -0.84
C HIS A 370 -15.90 57.96 -1.46
N GLY A 371 -16.03 56.96 -2.34
CA GLY A 371 -17.22 56.34 -2.93
C GLY A 371 -17.56 56.86 -4.33
N SER A 372 -16.96 56.27 -5.37
CA SER A 372 -17.48 56.32 -6.75
C SER A 372 -16.97 55.13 -7.58
N MET A 373 -17.86 54.63 -8.44
CA MET A 373 -17.56 53.64 -9.48
C MET A 373 -17.13 54.35 -10.79
N HIS A 374 -16.75 53.55 -11.81
CA HIS A 374 -16.70 53.92 -13.24
C HIS A 374 -15.60 54.94 -13.66
N SER A 375 -15.12 54.99 -14.91
CA SER A 375 -15.20 54.07 -16.07
C SER A 375 -14.34 54.63 -17.22
N LEU A 376 -13.61 53.76 -17.92
CA LEU A 376 -13.18 53.85 -19.33
C LEU A 376 -12.24 54.99 -19.85
N ASP A 377 -11.26 54.51 -20.62
CA ASP A 377 -10.89 54.91 -21.99
C ASP A 377 -9.76 55.91 -22.37
N THR A 378 -9.15 55.53 -23.49
CA THR A 378 -8.41 56.30 -24.52
C THR A 378 -6.97 56.79 -24.29
N ASP A 379 -6.03 55.90 -24.66
CA ASP A 379 -5.20 55.99 -25.89
C ASP A 379 -4.10 57.06 -26.15
N THR A 380 -3.04 56.53 -26.78
CA THR A 380 -2.11 57.12 -27.77
C THR A 380 -0.89 58.00 -27.36
N VAL A 381 0.28 57.35 -27.50
CA VAL A 381 1.41 57.74 -28.39
C VAL A 381 2.71 58.36 -27.80
N ALA A 382 3.82 57.72 -28.25
CA ALA A 382 5.22 58.17 -28.40
C ALA A 382 6.19 58.22 -27.21
N GLY A 383 7.36 57.61 -27.44
CA GLY A 383 8.65 58.21 -27.02
C GLY A 383 9.48 57.45 -26.00
N GLY A 384 9.90 56.21 -26.29
CA GLY A 384 10.60 55.35 -25.33
C GLY A 384 11.98 55.80 -24.83
N LEU A 385 12.36 55.20 -23.70
CA LEU A 385 13.74 54.84 -23.36
C LEU A 385 13.73 53.59 -22.43
N MET A 386 14.77 52.75 -22.57
CA MET A 386 15.18 51.54 -21.81
C MET A 386 14.62 51.42 -20.35
N ASP A 387 14.31 50.25 -19.77
CA ASP A 387 14.66 48.83 -20.03
C ASP A 387 13.59 47.89 -19.38
N PRO A 388 13.08 46.80 -20.01
CA PRO A 388 11.89 46.10 -19.52
C PRO A 388 12.14 44.74 -18.84
N TYR A 389 11.67 44.62 -17.60
CA TYR A 389 11.63 43.37 -16.82
C TYR A 389 10.37 42.53 -17.16
N LYS A 390 10.38 41.73 -18.24
CA LYS A 390 9.45 40.58 -18.44
C LYS A 390 9.76 39.69 -19.65
N GLU A 391 9.04 38.56 -19.70
CA GLU A 391 8.86 37.64 -20.84
C GLU A 391 9.96 36.57 -21.08
N ASN A 392 9.92 35.50 -20.27
CA ASN A 392 10.49 34.19 -20.64
C ASN A 392 9.38 33.18 -21.01
N LEU A 393 8.53 33.55 -21.97
CA LEU A 393 7.76 32.59 -22.78
C LEU A 393 8.20 32.72 -24.25
N ARG A 394 9.19 31.92 -24.67
CA ARG A 394 9.54 31.79 -26.10
C ARG A 394 8.84 30.59 -26.72
N ARG A 395 7.87 30.88 -27.60
CA ARG A 395 7.58 30.06 -28.78
C ARG A 395 8.51 30.53 -29.90
N VAL A 396 9.22 29.61 -30.55
CA VAL A 396 9.90 29.88 -31.84
C VAL A 396 9.54 28.77 -32.82
N GLN A 397 9.22 29.18 -34.05
CA GLN A 397 9.13 28.30 -35.22
C GLN A 397 10.31 28.60 -36.15
N SER A 398 10.89 27.52 -36.69
CA SER A 398 11.44 27.37 -38.06
C SER A 398 12.34 28.46 -38.68
N THR A 399 13.61 28.11 -38.90
CA THR A 399 14.16 27.82 -40.25
C THR A 399 14.96 26.49 -40.17
N ASP A 400 15.54 25.85 -41.20
CA ASP A 400 15.77 26.22 -42.60
C ASP A 400 15.65 25.00 -43.55
N SER A 401 16.17 25.07 -44.80
CA SER A 401 15.96 24.06 -45.87
C SER A 401 17.16 23.16 -46.23
N LEU A 402 16.83 21.96 -46.76
CA LEU A 402 17.44 21.12 -47.84
C LEU A 402 17.30 19.62 -47.47
N GLY A 403 16.78 18.68 -48.27
CA GLY A 403 15.99 18.70 -49.51
C GLY A 403 15.82 17.27 -50.10
N SER A 404 14.61 16.87 -50.54
CA SER A 404 14.22 15.65 -51.32
C SER A 404 14.71 14.24 -50.88
N SER A 405 13.95 13.14 -50.96
CA SER A 405 12.75 12.83 -51.77
C SER A 405 11.83 11.77 -51.12
N LEU A 406 10.61 11.63 -51.63
CA LEU A 406 9.57 10.70 -51.14
C LEU A 406 9.87 9.22 -51.45
N SER A 407 9.51 8.32 -50.52
CA SER A 407 8.50 7.27 -50.79
C SER A 407 7.91 6.68 -49.50
N ALA A 408 6.62 6.37 -49.56
CA ALA A 408 5.75 6.02 -48.44
C ALA A 408 6.07 4.66 -47.76
N GLN A 409 5.98 4.57 -46.43
CA GLN A 409 4.77 4.07 -45.73
C GLN A 409 4.87 4.15 -44.18
N GLN A 410 3.73 4.49 -43.57
CA GLN A 410 3.28 4.40 -42.18
C GLN A 410 4.18 3.83 -41.05
N GLY A 411 4.30 4.64 -39.97
CA GLY A 411 4.56 4.19 -38.57
C GLY A 411 6.06 4.05 -38.20
N LEU A 412 6.72 5.00 -37.53
CA LEU A 412 6.54 5.34 -36.09
C LEU A 412 6.28 4.06 -35.26
N GLY A 413 7.14 3.55 -34.39
CA GLY A 413 8.31 4.06 -33.64
C GLY A 413 8.37 3.16 -32.36
N GLY A 414 9.46 2.94 -31.64
CA GLY A 414 10.70 3.69 -31.49
C GLY A 414 10.92 3.96 -30.00
N GLN A 415 11.94 3.34 -29.39
CA GLN A 415 12.28 3.31 -27.95
C GLN A 415 11.25 2.58 -27.04
N ASN A 416 11.59 1.59 -26.19
CA ASN A 416 12.66 1.35 -25.19
C ASN A 416 12.36 1.85 -23.76
N HIS A 417 12.94 1.11 -22.80
CA HIS A 417 12.89 1.23 -21.33
C HIS A 417 11.66 0.57 -20.66
N LYS A 418 11.81 -0.53 -19.90
CA LYS A 418 12.39 -0.70 -18.54
C LYS A 418 11.71 0.23 -17.49
N ALA A 419 11.17 -0.27 -16.37
CA ALA A 419 11.09 -1.65 -15.88
C ALA A 419 10.03 -1.85 -14.76
N LYS A 420 9.66 -3.12 -14.57
CA LYS A 420 9.37 -3.83 -13.29
C LYS A 420 8.78 -3.04 -12.11
N SER A 421 7.52 -3.35 -11.79
CA SER A 421 6.93 -3.18 -10.46
C SER A 421 7.47 -4.21 -9.45
N ALA A 422 7.30 -3.89 -8.17
CA ALA A 422 7.73 -4.71 -7.03
C ALA A 422 6.80 -5.90 -6.73
N SER A 423 7.33 -6.85 -5.95
CA SER A 423 6.55 -7.77 -5.13
C SER A 423 7.38 -8.18 -3.91
N HIS A 424 6.71 -8.67 -2.85
CA HIS A 424 7.27 -9.33 -1.65
C HIS A 424 7.68 -8.44 -0.46
N LEU A 425 6.71 -8.18 0.44
CA LEU A 425 6.72 -8.58 1.86
C LEU A 425 5.25 -8.98 2.16
N ASP A 426 4.93 -10.18 2.62
CA ASP A 426 5.31 -10.85 3.89
C ASP A 426 4.57 -10.22 5.08
N GLU A 427 3.58 -10.95 5.59
CA GLU A 427 2.59 -10.52 6.59
C GLU A 427 2.65 -11.50 7.76
N SER A 428 3.46 -11.17 8.77
CA SER A 428 3.68 -12.00 9.96
C SER A 428 4.17 -11.17 11.14
N ASP A 429 3.31 -10.28 11.66
CA ASP A 429 3.37 -9.94 13.09
C ASP A 429 2.03 -9.41 13.63
N PHE A 430 1.28 -10.26 14.33
CA PHE A 430 0.24 -9.82 15.27
C PHE A 430 0.23 -10.74 16.49
N GLY A 431 0.86 -10.27 17.56
CA GLY A 431 0.86 -10.90 18.87
C GLY A 431 -0.52 -10.90 19.57
N PRO A 432 -0.66 -11.65 20.68
CA PRO A 432 -1.95 -12.14 21.13
C PRO A 432 -2.67 -11.21 22.10
N LEU A 433 -3.99 -11.06 21.93
CA LEU A 433 -4.88 -10.55 22.98
C LEU A 433 -5.65 -11.70 23.66
N VAL A 434 -5.31 -11.86 24.94
CA VAL A 434 -6.10 -12.46 26.02
C VAL A 434 -7.58 -12.02 25.93
N GLY A 435 -8.58 -12.84 26.25
CA GLY A 435 -8.60 -14.21 26.74
C GLY A 435 -10.02 -14.54 27.24
N ALA A 436 -10.41 -15.81 27.20
CA ALA A 436 -11.74 -16.25 27.63
C ALA A 436 -11.70 -16.95 28.99
N ASP A 437 -12.74 -16.71 29.80
CA ASP A 437 -13.21 -17.52 30.93
C ASP A 437 -14.75 -17.35 30.91
N CYS A 438 -15.62 -18.32 31.23
CA CYS A 438 -15.52 -19.68 31.80
C CYS A 438 -16.86 -20.42 31.46
N GLY A 439 -17.05 -21.75 31.45
CA GLY A 439 -16.21 -22.94 31.69
C GLY A 439 -16.89 -24.17 31.01
N VAL A 440 -16.23 -25.33 30.85
CA VAL A 440 -16.24 -26.48 31.80
C VAL A 440 -17.67 -26.97 32.10
N THR A 441 -18.14 -28.20 31.82
CA THR A 441 -17.62 -29.47 31.26
C THR A 441 -18.82 -30.32 30.81
N ASP A 442 -18.71 -31.18 29.79
CA ASP A 442 -18.68 -32.65 30.01
C ASP A 442 -18.63 -33.52 28.75
N SER A 443 -18.03 -34.68 28.99
CA SER A 443 -17.80 -35.88 28.18
C SER A 443 -18.83 -36.33 27.11
N SER A 444 -18.27 -36.96 26.07
CA SER A 444 -18.66 -38.28 25.54
C SER A 444 -19.49 -38.40 24.25
N PHE A 445 -18.98 -39.27 23.37
CA PHE A 445 -19.66 -40.09 22.35
C PHE A 445 -20.29 -39.46 21.09
N GLY A 446 -19.86 -40.01 19.96
CA GLY A 446 -20.81 -40.54 18.97
C GLY A 446 -20.91 -39.80 17.64
N GLU A 447 -20.37 -40.42 16.59
CA GLU A 447 -20.75 -40.13 15.21
C GLU A 447 -22.27 -40.34 15.01
N THR A 448 -22.92 -39.57 14.13
CA THR A 448 -23.58 -40.09 12.91
C THR A 448 -24.38 -39.02 12.15
N SER A 449 -24.28 -39.05 10.83
CA SER A 449 -25.37 -38.79 9.86
C SER A 449 -26.15 -37.47 9.94
N SER A 450 -25.62 -36.40 9.35
CA SER A 450 -26.44 -35.22 9.00
C SER A 450 -27.33 -35.51 7.77
N ILE A 451 -28.64 -35.54 7.98
CA ILE A 451 -29.66 -35.79 6.94
C ILE A 451 -29.98 -34.49 6.18
N SER A 452 -30.25 -34.60 4.88
CA SER A 452 -30.62 -33.50 3.99
C SER A 452 -32.00 -32.88 4.29
N SER A 453 -32.22 -31.67 3.77
CA SER A 453 -33.52 -31.06 3.47
C SER A 453 -34.40 -30.62 4.65
N ILE A 454 -34.33 -29.33 4.98
CA ILE A 454 -35.51 -28.55 5.36
C ILE A 454 -35.66 -27.37 4.39
N LYS A 455 -36.85 -27.25 3.81
CA LYS A 455 -37.23 -26.17 2.89
C LYS A 455 -37.42 -24.85 3.64
N LEU A 456 -37.16 -23.75 2.95
CA LEU A 456 -37.67 -22.42 3.30
C LEU A 456 -39.20 -22.46 3.45
N THR A 457 -39.71 -22.17 4.65
CA THR A 457 -41.12 -21.82 4.88
C THR A 457 -41.24 -20.70 5.89
N ALA A 458 -41.87 -19.60 5.46
CA ALA A 458 -42.53 -18.57 6.26
C ALA A 458 -41.79 -18.00 7.50
N SER A 459 -41.40 -16.73 7.40
CA SER A 459 -40.92 -15.89 8.50
C SER A 459 -41.98 -15.73 9.61
N HIS A 460 -42.03 -16.68 10.55
CA HIS A 460 -42.80 -16.56 11.78
C HIS A 460 -41.97 -15.86 12.85
N PHE A 461 -42.16 -14.55 12.99
CA PHE A 461 -41.85 -13.87 14.26
C PHE A 461 -42.80 -14.40 15.33
N LEU A 462 -42.31 -15.34 16.15
CA LEU A 462 -43.04 -15.84 17.31
C LEU A 462 -42.93 -14.81 18.44
N LEU A 463 -43.99 -14.02 18.62
CA LEU A 463 -44.17 -13.18 19.79
C LEU A 463 -44.11 -14.05 21.05
N THR A 464 -43.45 -13.56 22.11
CA THR A 464 -43.42 -14.26 23.40
C THR A 464 -44.83 -14.34 23.99
N LYS A 465 -45.09 -15.33 24.86
CA LYS A 465 -46.41 -15.47 25.52
C LYS A 465 -46.85 -14.20 26.23
N ASP A 466 -45.92 -13.43 26.80
CA ASP A 466 -46.22 -12.16 27.46
C ASP A 466 -46.52 -11.03 26.46
N GLN A 467 -45.94 -11.05 25.26
CA GLN A 467 -46.29 -10.13 24.17
C GLN A 467 -47.67 -10.45 23.59
N GLU A 468 -48.01 -11.72 23.37
CA GLU A 468 -49.38 -12.13 23.01
C GLU A 468 -50.40 -11.73 24.09
N LYS A 469 -50.02 -11.86 25.37
CA LYS A 469 -50.87 -11.50 26.50
C LYS A 469 -51.06 -9.99 26.63
N ALA A 470 -50.02 -9.19 26.38
CA ALA A 470 -50.10 -7.73 26.35
C ALA A 470 -50.99 -7.20 25.21
N ILE A 471 -50.97 -7.85 24.03
CA ILE A 471 -51.82 -7.47 22.89
C ILE A 471 -53.29 -7.89 23.08
N LYS A 472 -53.55 -8.93 23.89
CA LYS A 472 -54.91 -9.43 24.21
C LYS A 472 -55.49 -8.88 25.51
N ALA A 473 -54.70 -8.21 26.33
CA ALA A 473 -55.18 -7.54 27.53
C ALA A 473 -55.97 -6.28 27.13
N MET A 474 -57.18 -6.12 27.69
CA MET A 474 -57.90 -4.84 27.59
C MET A 474 -57.04 -3.74 28.23
N THR A 475 -56.96 -2.58 27.61
CA THR A 475 -56.29 -1.43 28.25
C THR A 475 -57.10 -0.97 29.47
N PRO A 476 -56.49 -0.32 30.48
CA PRO A 476 -57.24 0.18 31.64
C PRO A 476 -58.42 1.10 31.26
N GLU A 477 -58.27 1.92 30.21
CA GLU A 477 -59.36 2.74 29.66
C GLU A 477 -60.48 1.91 28.99
N GLN A 478 -60.16 0.74 28.41
CA GLN A 478 -61.16 -0.20 27.89
C GLN A 478 -61.88 -0.95 29.02
N GLU A 479 -61.20 -1.21 30.13
CA GLU A 479 -61.80 -1.82 31.33
C GLU A 479 -62.74 -0.83 32.03
N GLU A 480 -62.35 0.45 32.16
CA GLU A 480 -63.23 1.53 32.65
C GLU A 480 -64.45 1.74 31.73
N THR A 481 -64.26 1.79 30.41
CA THR A 481 -65.40 1.96 29.48
C THR A 481 -66.32 0.74 29.43
N ALA A 482 -65.81 -0.48 29.62
CA ALA A 482 -66.64 -1.68 29.82
C ALA A 482 -67.43 -1.62 31.14
N SER A 483 -66.82 -1.17 32.24
CA SER A 483 -67.51 -0.93 33.52
C SER A 483 -68.59 0.16 33.42
N LEU A 484 -68.35 1.23 32.66
CA LEU A 484 -69.35 2.27 32.40
C LEU A 484 -70.53 1.74 31.56
N LEU A 485 -70.26 0.96 30.51
CA LEU A 485 -71.31 0.32 29.71
C LEU A 485 -72.11 -0.71 30.51
N SER A 486 -71.47 -1.47 31.41
CA SER A 486 -72.15 -2.37 32.34
C SER A 486 -72.95 -1.63 33.41
N SER A 487 -72.60 -0.38 33.74
CA SER A 487 -73.37 0.44 34.68
C SER A 487 -74.65 0.99 34.02
N ILE A 488 -74.61 1.26 32.72
CA ILE A 488 -75.74 1.77 31.92
C ILE A 488 -76.82 0.69 31.70
N SER A 489 -76.46 -0.60 31.64
CA SER A 489 -77.41 -1.69 31.41
C SER A 489 -78.26 -2.06 32.64
N HIS A 490 -77.92 -1.60 33.83
CA HIS A 490 -78.62 -1.95 35.08
C HIS A 490 -79.69 -0.94 35.54
N THR A 491 -79.86 0.20 34.86
CA THR A 491 -80.85 1.23 35.26
C THR A 491 -81.99 1.37 34.24
N THR A 492 -83.04 0.56 34.39
CA THR A 492 -84.31 0.77 33.67
C THR A 492 -85.04 1.99 34.23
N ASN A 493 -85.41 2.94 33.35
CA ASN A 493 -86.11 4.21 33.63
C ASN A 493 -85.32 5.28 34.43
N THR A 494 -84.58 6.13 33.70
CA THR A 494 -84.62 7.60 33.83
C THR A 494 -84.20 8.19 32.47
N ALA A 495 -84.60 9.43 32.15
CA ALA A 495 -84.42 10.04 30.84
C ALA A 495 -82.97 10.05 30.33
N TYR A 496 -82.81 9.74 29.03
CA TYR A 496 -81.52 9.68 28.32
C TYR A 496 -80.89 11.08 28.20
N LEU A 497 -80.10 11.48 29.20
CA LEU A 497 -79.20 12.63 29.13
C LEU A 497 -77.76 12.11 29.05
N PRO A 498 -76.95 12.53 28.05
CA PRO A 498 -75.55 12.12 27.97
C PRO A 498 -74.76 12.54 29.21
N PRO A 499 -73.78 11.73 29.67
CA PRO A 499 -72.86 12.14 30.72
C PRO A 499 -72.14 13.45 30.37
N ALA A 500 -71.86 14.28 31.38
CA ALA A 500 -71.23 15.58 31.18
C ALA A 500 -69.91 15.46 30.42
N GLY A 501 -69.79 16.17 29.29
CA GLY A 501 -68.66 16.10 28.36
C GLY A 501 -68.96 15.38 27.04
N TYR A 502 -70.03 14.57 26.97
CA TYR A 502 -70.38 13.83 25.75
C TYR A 502 -71.51 14.51 24.95
N ARG A 503 -71.20 14.92 23.72
CA ARG A 503 -72.19 15.44 22.76
C ARG A 503 -72.68 14.30 21.86
N LEU A 504 -74.00 14.21 21.65
CA LEU A 504 -74.59 13.37 20.61
C LEU A 504 -74.13 13.87 19.23
N VAL A 505 -73.41 13.01 18.51
CA VAL A 505 -72.92 13.24 17.15
C VAL A 505 -74.09 13.03 16.18
N SER A 506 -74.31 13.96 15.25
CA SER A 506 -75.37 13.82 14.24
C SER A 506 -75.03 12.77 13.18
N ASP A 507 -76.02 12.19 12.51
CA ASP A 507 -75.79 11.17 11.47
C ASP A 507 -74.88 11.66 10.34
N SER A 508 -74.88 12.96 10.01
CA SER A 508 -73.95 13.54 9.03
C SER A 508 -72.50 13.60 9.54
N GLU A 509 -72.30 14.04 10.79
CA GLU A 509 -70.98 14.04 11.45
C GLU A 509 -70.46 12.59 11.63
N TRP A 510 -71.33 11.63 11.94
CA TRP A 510 -70.98 10.21 12.06
C TRP A 510 -70.61 9.56 10.72
N ASN A 511 -71.36 9.84 9.65
CA ASN A 511 -71.02 9.38 8.31
C ASN A 511 -69.72 10.00 7.79
N LEU A 512 -69.46 11.27 8.10
CA LEU A 512 -68.19 11.93 7.78
C LEU A 512 -67.03 11.28 8.56
N LEU A 513 -67.20 10.99 9.86
CA LEU A 513 -66.22 10.28 10.66
C LEU A 513 -65.94 8.87 10.12
N GLN A 514 -66.97 8.11 9.72
CA GLN A 514 -66.76 6.81 9.09
C GLN A 514 -66.00 6.91 7.76
N GLN A 515 -66.27 7.94 6.96
CA GLN A 515 -65.57 8.15 5.70
C GLN A 515 -64.12 8.57 5.93
N GLU A 516 -63.85 9.39 6.94
CA GLU A 516 -62.48 9.73 7.34
C GLU A 516 -61.72 8.56 7.96
N VAL A 517 -62.36 7.70 8.76
CA VAL A 517 -61.75 6.45 9.23
C VAL A 517 -61.43 5.51 8.06
N LYS A 518 -62.32 5.41 7.05
CA LYS A 518 -62.03 4.67 5.80
C LYS A 518 -60.92 5.32 4.97
N ASN A 519 -60.82 6.65 4.95
CA ASN A 519 -59.74 7.38 4.28
C ASN A 519 -58.39 7.20 5.00
N ALA A 520 -58.38 7.27 6.34
CA ALA A 520 -57.22 7.02 7.18
C ALA A 520 -56.74 5.57 7.01
N GLY A 521 -57.64 4.58 7.06
CA GLY A 521 -57.31 3.18 6.77
C GLY A 521 -56.71 2.98 5.37
N ARG A 522 -57.22 3.69 4.34
CA ARG A 522 -56.64 3.67 2.99
C ARG A 522 -55.28 4.38 2.87
N LYS A 523 -54.97 5.34 3.74
CA LYS A 523 -53.67 6.03 3.81
C LYS A 523 -52.64 5.20 4.57
N LEU A 524 -53.02 4.64 5.73
CA LEU A 524 -52.19 3.80 6.59
C LEU A 524 -51.94 2.39 6.01
N GLY A 525 -52.85 1.88 5.18
CA GLY A 525 -52.70 0.59 4.49
C GLY A 525 -51.79 0.61 3.25
N ARG A 526 -51.24 1.76 2.86
CA ARG A 526 -50.22 1.83 1.79
C ARG A 526 -48.84 1.59 2.40
N ARG A 527 -48.05 0.72 1.78
CA ARG A 527 -46.63 0.56 2.13
C ARG A 527 -45.94 1.91 1.97
N CYS A 528 -45.17 2.33 2.96
CA CYS A 528 -44.41 3.57 2.88
C CYS A 528 -43.32 3.42 1.80
N ASP A 529 -43.32 4.31 0.80
CA ASP A 529 -42.36 4.25 -0.30
C ASP A 529 -40.91 4.42 0.18
N MET A 530 -40.67 5.20 1.24
CA MET A 530 -39.36 5.29 1.89
C MET A 530 -38.92 3.97 2.51
N CYS A 531 -39.79 3.30 3.28
CA CYS A 531 -39.47 2.00 3.86
C CYS A 531 -39.23 0.94 2.77
N SER A 532 -40.03 0.96 1.69
CA SER A 532 -39.86 0.09 0.51
C SER A 532 -38.53 0.34 -0.21
N ASN A 533 -38.04 1.58 -0.22
CA ASN A 533 -36.74 1.93 -0.80
C ASN A 533 -35.59 1.44 0.09
N TYR A 534 -35.62 1.73 1.40
CA TYR A 534 -34.63 1.24 2.34
C TYR A 534 -34.60 -0.30 2.45
N GLU A 535 -35.76 -0.97 2.36
CA GLU A 535 -35.86 -2.44 2.30
C GLU A 535 -35.11 -2.99 1.07
N LYS A 536 -35.30 -2.40 -0.11
CA LYS A 536 -34.56 -2.78 -1.34
C LYS A 536 -33.07 -2.47 -1.24
N GLN A 537 -32.70 -1.32 -0.67
CA GLN A 537 -31.29 -0.94 -0.49
C GLN A 537 -30.59 -1.92 0.47
N LEU A 538 -31.25 -2.30 1.57
CA LEU A 538 -30.74 -3.28 2.51
C LEU A 538 -30.61 -4.67 1.87
N GLN A 539 -31.59 -5.10 1.08
CA GLN A 539 -31.51 -6.36 0.30
C GLN A 539 -30.34 -6.35 -0.70
N ALA A 540 -30.08 -5.22 -1.37
CA ALA A 540 -28.94 -5.08 -2.27
C ALA A 540 -27.60 -5.17 -1.52
N ILE A 541 -27.48 -4.49 -0.37
CA ILE A 541 -26.28 -4.54 0.49
C ILE A 541 -26.07 -5.96 1.05
N GLN A 542 -27.14 -6.66 1.46
CA GLN A 542 -27.07 -8.06 1.91
C GLN A 542 -26.67 -9.03 0.79
N GLY A 543 -27.11 -8.78 -0.45
CA GLY A 543 -26.64 -9.52 -1.62
C GLY A 543 -25.14 -9.32 -1.86
N GLN A 544 -24.68 -8.06 -1.78
CA GLN A 544 -23.27 -7.71 -1.94
C GLN A 544 -22.37 -8.25 -0.81
N GLU A 545 -22.86 -8.30 0.44
CA GLU A 545 -22.20 -8.99 1.55
C GLU A 545 -22.07 -10.49 1.28
N ALA A 546 -23.14 -11.14 0.80
CA ALA A 546 -23.09 -12.56 0.49
C ALA A 546 -22.10 -12.88 -0.64
N GLU A 547 -22.09 -12.08 -1.71
CA GLU A 547 -21.14 -12.22 -2.82
C GLU A 547 -19.69 -12.01 -2.38
N THR A 548 -19.40 -10.93 -1.64
CA THR A 548 -18.04 -10.64 -1.13
C THR A 548 -17.57 -11.71 -0.14
N ARG A 549 -18.44 -12.22 0.73
CA ARG A 549 -18.15 -13.35 1.63
C ARG A 549 -17.79 -14.63 0.86
N ASP A 550 -18.49 -14.94 -0.24
CA ASP A 550 -18.17 -16.12 -1.05
C ASP A 550 -16.90 -15.93 -1.90
N GLN A 551 -16.58 -14.70 -2.29
CA GLN A 551 -15.30 -14.33 -2.90
C GLN A 551 -14.13 -14.48 -1.91
N VAL A 552 -14.30 -14.06 -0.65
CA VAL A 552 -13.32 -14.28 0.44
C VAL A 552 -13.10 -15.78 0.68
N LYS A 553 -14.16 -16.61 0.75
CA LYS A 553 -14.01 -18.07 0.86
C LYS A 553 -13.22 -18.65 -0.32
N LYS A 554 -13.47 -18.19 -1.55
CA LYS A 554 -12.73 -18.65 -2.73
C LYS A 554 -11.25 -18.27 -2.65
N LEU A 555 -10.94 -17.05 -2.22
CA LEU A 555 -9.56 -16.60 -1.98
C LEU A 555 -8.87 -17.43 -0.89
N GLN A 556 -9.55 -17.70 0.24
CA GLN A 556 -9.02 -18.55 1.32
C GLN A 556 -8.70 -19.98 0.84
N VAL A 557 -9.56 -20.59 0.01
CA VAL A 557 -9.30 -21.91 -0.57
C VAL A 557 -8.10 -21.89 -1.52
N MET A 558 -7.99 -20.87 -2.39
CA MET A 558 -6.84 -20.75 -3.29
C MET A 558 -5.53 -20.47 -2.54
N LEU A 559 -5.55 -19.64 -1.49
CA LEU A 559 -4.40 -19.37 -0.63
C LEU A 559 -3.93 -20.65 0.08
N ARG A 560 -4.88 -21.44 0.62
CA ARG A 560 -4.56 -22.74 1.22
C ARG A 560 -3.92 -23.69 0.21
N GLN A 561 -4.48 -23.81 -0.99
CA GLN A 561 -3.92 -24.64 -2.06
C GLN A 561 -2.52 -24.20 -2.51
N ALA A 562 -2.25 -22.88 -2.52
CA ALA A 562 -0.93 -22.33 -2.81
C ALA A 562 0.08 -22.67 -1.71
N ASN A 563 -0.30 -22.52 -0.43
CA ASN A 563 0.55 -22.90 0.70
C ASN A 563 0.84 -24.42 0.72
N ASP A 564 -0.21 -25.26 0.55
CA ASP A 564 -0.08 -26.71 0.46
C ASP A 564 0.82 -27.13 -0.72
N GLN A 565 0.93 -26.32 -1.77
CA GLN A 565 1.84 -26.54 -2.91
C GLN A 565 3.27 -26.06 -2.62
N LEU A 566 3.42 -24.94 -1.91
CA LEU A 566 4.72 -24.40 -1.50
C LEU A 566 5.43 -25.30 -0.48
N GLU A 567 4.71 -25.87 0.50
CA GLU A 567 5.28 -26.86 1.42
C GLU A 567 5.78 -28.10 0.68
N ARG A 568 5.02 -28.58 -0.32
CA ARG A 568 5.45 -29.72 -1.16
C ARG A 568 6.70 -29.40 -1.97
N THR A 569 6.77 -28.26 -2.65
CA THR A 569 7.99 -27.91 -3.41
C THR A 569 9.19 -27.62 -2.51
N MET A 570 8.98 -27.08 -1.30
CA MET A 570 10.05 -26.90 -0.31
C MET A 570 10.60 -28.24 0.20
N THR A 571 9.74 -29.21 0.49
CA THR A 571 10.18 -30.56 0.92
C THR A 571 10.85 -31.36 -0.21
N GLU A 572 10.33 -31.26 -1.44
CA GLU A 572 10.97 -31.82 -2.64
C GLU A 572 12.35 -31.20 -2.89
N LYS A 573 12.47 -29.87 -2.79
CA LYS A 573 13.74 -29.14 -2.90
C LYS A 573 14.74 -29.62 -1.85
N GLN A 574 14.36 -29.67 -0.58
CA GLN A 574 15.26 -30.12 0.51
C GLN A 574 15.76 -31.55 0.26
N SER A 575 14.87 -32.47 -0.14
CA SER A 575 15.23 -33.85 -0.49
C SER A 575 16.21 -33.94 -1.66
N LEU A 576 16.07 -33.07 -2.67
CA LEU A 576 17.01 -32.97 -3.79
C LEU A 576 18.36 -32.38 -3.36
N GLU A 577 18.38 -31.35 -2.52
CA GLU A 577 19.61 -30.76 -1.98
C GLU A 577 20.38 -31.77 -1.11
N ASP A 578 19.70 -32.53 -0.25
CA ASP A 578 20.29 -33.59 0.56
C ASP A 578 20.84 -34.75 -0.31
N SER A 579 20.11 -35.12 -1.36
CA SER A 579 20.54 -36.14 -2.34
C SER A 579 21.79 -35.70 -3.12
N VAL A 580 21.82 -34.47 -3.63
CA VAL A 580 22.98 -33.90 -4.33
C VAL A 580 24.18 -33.78 -3.40
N LYS A 581 23.97 -33.36 -2.15
CA LYS A 581 25.02 -33.28 -1.13
C LYS A 581 25.63 -34.65 -0.85
N SER A 582 24.80 -35.65 -0.57
CA SER A 582 25.24 -37.04 -0.34
C SER A 582 25.98 -37.62 -1.56
N GLY A 583 25.47 -37.36 -2.77
CA GLY A 583 26.13 -37.73 -4.02
C GLY A 583 27.50 -37.08 -4.19
N ASN A 584 27.64 -35.79 -3.85
CA ASN A 584 28.90 -35.05 -3.92
C ASN A 584 29.92 -35.52 -2.86
N GLU A 585 29.46 -35.86 -1.66
CA GLU A 585 30.29 -36.48 -0.63
C GLU A 585 30.82 -37.86 -1.10
N GLU A 586 29.95 -38.68 -1.72
CA GLU A 586 30.33 -39.99 -2.25
C GLU A 586 31.30 -39.88 -3.45
N THR A 587 31.08 -38.96 -4.39
CA THR A 587 32.03 -38.74 -5.52
C THR A 587 33.36 -38.20 -5.02
N THR A 588 33.36 -37.26 -4.07
CA THR A 588 34.59 -36.72 -3.46
C THR A 588 35.39 -37.82 -2.76
N ALA A 589 34.72 -38.73 -2.03
CA ALA A 589 35.36 -39.90 -1.42
C ALA A 589 35.95 -40.86 -2.47
N LYS A 590 35.21 -41.16 -3.55
CA LYS A 590 35.68 -42.01 -4.66
C LYS A 590 36.90 -41.39 -5.37
N VAL A 591 36.87 -40.09 -5.64
CA VAL A 591 37.98 -39.34 -6.25
C VAL A 591 39.20 -39.35 -5.35
N SER A 592 39.04 -39.10 -4.05
CA SER A 592 40.13 -39.15 -3.07
C SER A 592 40.80 -40.54 -3.01
N ALA A 593 40.00 -41.61 -2.99
CA ALA A 593 40.51 -42.98 -2.99
C ALA A 593 41.18 -43.38 -4.33
N LEU A 594 40.75 -42.81 -5.45
CA LEU A 594 41.44 -42.96 -6.74
C LEU A 594 42.79 -42.23 -6.77
N ILE A 595 42.84 -40.98 -6.29
CA ILE A 595 44.07 -40.20 -6.19
C ILE A 595 45.09 -40.92 -5.30
N GLN A 596 44.67 -41.43 -4.14
CA GLN A 596 45.55 -42.21 -3.26
C GLN A 596 46.13 -43.44 -3.98
N ARG A 597 45.30 -44.23 -4.68
CA ARG A 597 45.79 -45.40 -5.43
C ARG A 597 46.74 -45.03 -6.56
N VAL A 598 46.54 -43.89 -7.22
CA VAL A 598 47.48 -43.38 -8.22
C VAL A 598 48.83 -43.07 -7.56
N GLN A 599 48.86 -42.32 -6.45
CA GLN A 599 50.08 -42.00 -5.71
C GLN A 599 50.81 -43.26 -5.20
N GLU A 600 50.08 -44.26 -4.69
CA GLU A 600 50.62 -45.56 -4.30
C GLU A 600 51.24 -46.32 -5.50
N SER A 601 50.60 -46.25 -6.68
CA SER A 601 51.14 -46.87 -7.89
C SER A 601 52.36 -46.14 -8.46
N GLU A 602 52.41 -44.81 -8.39
CA GLU A 602 53.54 -43.98 -8.84
C GLU A 602 54.77 -44.20 -7.95
N THR A 603 54.58 -44.24 -6.64
CA THR A 603 55.65 -44.52 -5.67
C THR A 603 56.20 -45.95 -5.82
N LEU A 604 55.32 -46.94 -6.06
CA LEU A 604 55.73 -48.30 -6.39
C LEU A 604 56.52 -48.36 -7.71
N LEU A 605 56.06 -47.68 -8.76
CA LEU A 605 56.72 -47.67 -10.06
C LEU A 605 58.10 -46.99 -9.99
N SER A 606 58.22 -45.88 -9.28
CA SER A 606 59.49 -45.21 -8.99
C SER A 606 60.47 -46.14 -8.24
N THR A 607 59.97 -46.86 -7.23
CA THR A 607 60.77 -47.84 -6.48
C THR A 607 61.25 -49.00 -7.38
N LEU A 608 60.38 -49.53 -8.25
CA LEU A 608 60.73 -50.56 -9.22
C LEU A 608 61.76 -50.06 -10.26
N GLN A 609 61.63 -48.83 -10.73
CA GLN A 609 62.56 -48.20 -11.66
C GLN A 609 63.96 -48.01 -11.03
N GLN A 610 64.02 -47.62 -9.75
CA GLN A 610 65.26 -47.55 -8.99
C GLN A 610 65.88 -48.93 -8.82
N ALA A 611 65.11 -49.92 -8.34
CA ALA A 611 65.58 -51.29 -8.13
C ALA A 611 66.07 -51.95 -9.44
N PHE A 612 65.41 -51.70 -10.57
CA PHE A 612 65.86 -52.14 -11.88
C PHE A 612 67.19 -51.48 -12.29
N SER A 613 67.34 -50.18 -12.02
CA SER A 613 68.57 -49.44 -12.31
C SER A 613 69.75 -49.96 -11.49
N ASP A 614 69.54 -50.27 -10.21
CA ASP A 614 70.55 -50.89 -9.34
C ASP A 614 70.87 -52.32 -9.75
N ALA A 615 69.88 -53.14 -10.11
CA ALA A 615 70.11 -54.49 -10.63
C ALA A 615 70.90 -54.47 -11.95
N LYS A 616 70.60 -53.53 -12.85
CA LYS A 616 71.36 -53.29 -14.09
C LYS A 616 72.80 -52.87 -13.81
N ARG A 617 73.03 -51.97 -12.84
CA ARG A 617 74.39 -51.56 -12.44
C ARG A 617 75.16 -52.74 -11.83
N ASN A 618 74.58 -53.47 -10.89
CA ASN A 618 75.21 -54.62 -10.24
C ASN A 618 75.57 -55.75 -11.25
N THR A 619 74.69 -56.03 -12.23
CA THR A 619 74.99 -57.01 -13.29
C THR A 619 76.07 -56.53 -14.25
N GLN A 620 76.11 -55.23 -14.57
CA GLN A 620 77.20 -54.64 -15.34
C GLN A 620 78.54 -54.71 -14.58
N GLU A 621 78.57 -54.44 -13.28
CA GLU A 621 79.74 -54.59 -12.41
C GLU A 621 80.22 -56.06 -12.36
N GLN A 622 79.30 -57.03 -12.22
CA GLN A 622 79.63 -58.46 -12.27
C GLN A 622 80.21 -58.89 -13.62
N MET A 623 79.68 -58.39 -14.74
CA MET A 623 80.26 -58.65 -16.06
C MET A 623 81.67 -58.07 -16.17
N VAL A 624 81.91 -56.84 -15.72
CA VAL A 624 83.26 -56.22 -15.71
C VAL A 624 84.22 -57.04 -14.84
N SER A 625 83.82 -57.45 -13.64
CA SER A 625 84.65 -58.29 -12.76
C SER A 625 84.94 -59.67 -13.36
N SER A 626 83.98 -60.26 -14.08
CA SER A 626 84.14 -61.57 -14.74
C SER A 626 85.07 -61.48 -15.94
N VAL A 627 84.96 -60.42 -16.74
CA VAL A 627 85.89 -60.12 -17.84
C VAL A 627 87.30 -59.87 -17.29
N PHE A 628 87.44 -59.06 -16.23
CA PHE A 628 88.74 -58.76 -15.63
C PHE A 628 89.41 -60.02 -15.05
N SER A 629 88.63 -60.89 -14.38
CA SER A 629 89.10 -62.20 -13.89
C SER A 629 89.47 -63.16 -15.03
N SER A 630 88.70 -63.17 -16.13
CA SER A 630 88.99 -63.97 -17.32
C SER A 630 90.29 -63.51 -18.01
N VAL A 631 90.51 -62.20 -18.11
CA VAL A 631 91.75 -61.61 -18.63
C VAL A 631 92.93 -61.93 -17.71
N LEU A 632 92.79 -61.79 -16.38
CA LEU A 632 93.84 -62.19 -15.43
C LEU A 632 94.20 -63.68 -15.56
N ASN A 633 93.19 -64.57 -15.58
CA ASN A 633 93.41 -66.00 -15.76
C ASN A 633 94.07 -66.32 -17.10
N SER A 634 93.69 -65.63 -18.18
CA SER A 634 94.34 -65.76 -19.49
C SER A 634 95.81 -65.32 -19.44
N CYS A 635 96.12 -64.20 -18.81
CA CYS A 635 97.49 -63.74 -18.60
C CYS A 635 98.32 -64.71 -17.74
N VAL A 636 97.73 -65.31 -16.70
CA VAL A 636 98.39 -66.34 -15.87
C VAL A 636 98.65 -67.62 -16.68
N CYS A 637 97.68 -68.09 -17.49
CA CYS A 637 97.86 -69.25 -18.38
C CYS A 637 98.95 -69.03 -19.44
N ILE A 638 99.04 -67.82 -20.02
CA ILE A 638 100.10 -67.45 -20.96
C ILE A 638 101.47 -67.42 -20.25
N SER A 639 101.52 -66.88 -19.02
CA SER A 639 102.75 -66.79 -18.23
C SER A 639 103.26 -68.16 -17.75
N GLY A 640 102.37 -69.13 -17.55
CA GLY A 640 102.71 -70.51 -17.20
C GLY A 640 103.08 -71.41 -18.39
N SER A 641 103.10 -70.87 -19.62
CA SER A 641 103.43 -71.60 -20.86
C SER A 641 104.78 -71.18 -21.47
N PHE A 642 105.61 -70.45 -20.71
CA PHE A 642 106.95 -69.96 -21.08
C PHE A 642 108.05 -70.58 -20.20
#